data_AF-A0A6C0KIT5-F1
#
_entry.id   AF-A0A6C0KIT5-F1
#
_cell.length_a   1.000
_cell.length_b   1.000
_cell.length_c   1.000
_cell.angle_alpha   90.00
_cell.angle_beta   90.00
_cell.angle_gamma   90.00
#
_symmetry.space_group_name_H-M   'P 1'
#
loop_
_entity.id
_entity.type
_entity.pdbx_description
1 polymer ?
#
loop_
_entity_poly.entity_id
_entity_poly.type
_entity_poly.pdbx_seq_one_letter_code
_entity_poly.pdbx_strand_id
1 'polypeptide(L)'
;MELSITNWNNYKNIGENWNDGSGNVRLDNDISINITDLEAANPLFQGFNKTFDFNSNTIDISNATLTDLSNALISDLSGGFLKGPLTLDVSGLELANSDNAILVGNKSATRFPWGDIGGVTANLSDSLFKSGKECGYIIPTNFSRDLLQDQSSNITNITVNNIQNTEINEPYSGGIMGAFIGYDSSGIINITNCVNNLKIKSIQAGGIIGRNCGEKQNHTGIITIQSCQNTGEIGHFCGGIAAQDFGADGDGSYNIIDCTNNGSFISTIAGGIIAFRCGYKLNSNGKIFITNCINNANMGHTECGGITSQQLGRNSNGKIYIDNCVNNGNIESGGTGGIIANKCGFEANGEINITNCNNTGSLITNSASLIYSIQDVDSATININNNSFSQSITNNNIGFIHTIDSNINTTDKNFNIYNNTITSAINNASNISSLINTIEDCSNIIFDICNNTINNTLTNASFCSGILYNTHNLQDCSLNCLNNNVTMNIFGTSASNAGIICIQDNIVSPTFSAINDCSLNISNNTITLNSTDNFNNSIFSVNSGLSEETPLYITNKTSSLILENNTVNGLNLCDYTYISNIYFPESFRPYIFVIDGKAGSNYWFLSITTDISDGFIITTLDPNIQIIENNNDILLKEIFKRSVGAIKEQSYFPVYELYNNKIIATKTLKIKPRVYVCNEE
;
A
#
# COMPACT_ATOMS: atom_id res chain seq x y z
N MET A 1 -7.83 46.70 26.71
CA MET A 1 -7.92 47.90 25.86
C MET A 1 -7.58 47.45 24.45
N GLU A 2 -8.50 47.63 23.51
CA GLU A 2 -8.26 47.28 22.10
C GLU A 2 -7.57 48.47 21.41
N LEU A 3 -6.43 48.25 20.78
CA LEU A 3 -5.67 49.26 20.04
C LEU A 3 -6.01 49.15 18.55
N SER A 4 -6.49 50.24 17.97
CA SER A 4 -6.87 50.30 16.55
C SER A 4 -5.72 50.80 15.67
N ILE A 5 -5.39 50.03 14.63
CA ILE A 5 -4.46 50.42 13.57
C ILE A 5 -5.28 50.88 12.37
N THR A 6 -5.23 52.18 12.07
CA THR A 6 -5.96 52.78 10.94
C THR A 6 -5.07 53.17 9.76
N ASN A 7 -3.74 53.13 9.93
CA ASN A 7 -2.72 53.49 8.94
C ASN A 7 -1.32 52.97 9.35
N TRP A 8 -0.33 53.10 8.47
CA TRP A 8 1.06 52.68 8.71
C TRP A 8 1.72 53.31 9.94
N ASN A 9 1.53 54.61 10.17
CA ASN A 9 2.12 55.29 11.33
C ASN A 9 1.57 54.73 12.66
N ASN A 10 0.29 54.35 12.71
CA ASN A 10 -0.26 53.64 13.86
C ASN A 10 0.43 52.28 14.03
N TYR A 11 0.59 51.51 12.96
CA TYR A 11 1.24 50.20 12.98
C TYR A 11 2.66 50.30 13.55
N LYS A 12 3.49 51.20 12.99
CA LYS A 12 4.86 51.43 13.42
C LYS A 12 4.97 51.88 14.87
N ASN A 13 4.19 52.90 15.27
CA ASN A 13 4.24 53.44 16.63
C ASN A 13 3.80 52.43 17.69
N ILE A 14 2.78 51.63 17.38
CA ILE A 14 2.30 50.56 18.26
C ILE A 14 3.35 49.46 18.36
N GLY A 15 3.95 49.10 17.23
CA GLY A 15 4.95 48.06 17.13
C GLY A 15 6.25 48.36 17.88
N GLU A 16 6.88 49.51 17.62
CA GLU A 16 8.16 49.91 18.25
C GLU A 16 8.08 50.04 19.77
N ASN A 17 6.88 50.23 20.33
CA ASN A 17 6.65 50.43 21.76
C ASN A 17 5.97 49.23 22.45
N TRP A 18 5.84 48.09 21.77
CA TRP A 18 5.14 46.93 22.33
C TRP A 18 6.01 46.20 23.35
N ASN A 19 5.99 46.64 24.61
CA ASN A 19 6.56 45.90 25.74
C ASN A 19 5.43 45.34 26.60
N ASP A 20 5.18 44.02 26.53
CA ASP A 20 4.43 43.10 27.43
C ASP A 20 3.07 43.53 28.04
N GLY A 21 2.53 44.72 27.78
CA GLY A 21 1.44 45.31 28.58
C GLY A 21 0.22 45.87 27.83
N SER A 22 0.24 46.03 26.51
CA SER A 22 -0.90 46.53 25.72
C SER A 22 -1.94 45.44 25.48
N GLY A 23 -3.23 45.79 25.34
CA GLY A 23 -4.30 44.81 25.10
C GLY A 23 -4.37 44.37 23.62
N ASN A 24 -5.49 43.77 23.19
CA ASN A 24 -5.67 43.31 21.81
C ASN A 24 -5.43 44.44 20.79
N VAL A 25 -4.93 44.11 19.60
CA VAL A 25 -4.85 45.01 18.45
C VAL A 25 -5.91 44.62 17.44
N ARG A 26 -6.47 45.62 16.76
CA ARG A 26 -7.32 45.43 15.60
C ARG A 26 -6.87 46.33 14.46
N LEU A 27 -6.71 45.77 13.27
CA LEU A 27 -6.52 46.50 12.03
C LEU A 27 -7.89 46.98 11.55
N ASP A 28 -8.13 48.29 11.51
CA ASP A 28 -9.44 48.85 11.16
C ASP A 28 -9.56 49.27 9.69
N ASN A 29 -8.42 49.47 9.01
CA ASN A 29 -8.36 49.77 7.59
C ASN A 29 -7.23 48.97 6.93
N ASP A 30 -7.29 48.84 5.61
CA ASP A 30 -6.14 48.43 4.81
C ASP A 30 -4.95 49.35 5.08
N ILE A 31 -3.76 48.76 5.18
CA ILE A 31 -2.51 49.49 5.33
C ILE A 31 -1.56 49.14 4.19
N SER A 32 -0.92 50.15 3.60
CA SER A 32 0.18 49.95 2.66
C SER A 32 1.49 50.31 3.38
N ILE A 33 2.44 49.40 3.39
CA ILE A 33 3.74 49.49 4.05
C ILE A 33 4.79 49.69 2.96
N ASN A 34 5.52 50.80 3.02
CA ASN A 34 6.71 50.96 2.19
C ASN A 34 7.86 50.17 2.80
N ILE A 35 8.45 49.24 2.05
CA ILE A 35 9.51 48.35 2.52
C ILE A 35 10.75 49.08 3.04
N THR A 36 11.05 50.29 2.55
CA THR A 36 12.14 51.11 3.08
C THR A 36 11.94 51.45 4.56
N ASP A 37 10.70 51.45 5.03
CA ASP A 37 10.36 51.74 6.41
C ASP A 37 10.51 50.50 7.32
N LEU A 38 10.57 49.29 6.74
CA LEU A 38 10.81 48.00 7.42
C LEU A 38 12.30 47.76 7.70
N GLU A 39 13.22 48.11 6.79
CA GLU A 39 14.67 47.93 7.00
C GLU A 39 15.21 48.75 8.19
N ALA A 40 14.62 49.92 8.44
CA ALA A 40 15.01 50.78 9.55
C ALA A 40 14.44 50.31 10.90
N ALA A 41 13.44 49.42 10.89
CA ALA A 41 12.75 48.97 12.07
C ALA A 41 13.31 47.60 12.53
N ASN A 42 13.54 47.44 13.83
CA ASN A 42 13.48 46.11 14.47
C ASN A 42 12.11 45.49 14.13
N PRO A 43 11.96 44.15 14.16
CA PRO A 43 10.67 43.50 13.91
C PRO A 43 9.52 44.27 14.58
N LEU A 44 8.51 44.62 13.79
CA LEU A 44 7.53 45.63 14.21
C LEU A 44 6.74 45.15 15.42
N PHE A 45 6.51 43.86 15.59
CA PHE A 45 5.94 43.31 16.82
C PHE A 45 6.90 42.28 17.40
N GLN A 46 7.29 42.43 18.67
CA GLN A 46 8.07 41.48 19.46
C GLN A 46 7.34 41.14 20.75
N GLY A 47 7.44 39.90 21.25
CA GLY A 47 6.88 39.54 22.56
C GLY A 47 5.34 39.57 22.61
N PHE A 48 4.67 39.24 21.51
CA PHE A 48 3.25 39.49 21.38
C PHE A 48 2.38 38.41 22.06
N ASN A 49 1.79 38.73 23.21
CA ASN A 49 0.97 37.81 24.02
C ASN A 49 -0.56 38.11 24.02
N LYS A 50 -1.10 38.78 22.99
CA LYS A 50 -2.52 39.22 22.88
C LYS A 50 -3.15 38.90 21.54
N THR A 51 -4.42 39.24 21.27
CA THR A 51 -5.01 39.04 19.93
C THR A 51 -4.67 40.21 19.01
N PHE A 52 -4.17 39.94 17.79
CA PHE A 52 -4.10 40.86 16.67
C PHE A 52 -5.21 40.47 15.68
N ASP A 53 -6.27 41.26 15.59
CA ASP A 53 -7.40 41.03 14.68
C ASP A 53 -7.21 41.85 13.39
N PHE A 54 -6.90 41.21 12.28
CA PHE A 54 -6.81 41.84 10.96
C PHE A 54 -8.17 42.37 10.46
N ASN A 55 -9.29 41.91 11.03
CA ASN A 55 -10.64 42.39 10.71
C ASN A 55 -10.96 42.38 9.20
N SER A 56 -10.40 41.43 8.44
CA SER A 56 -10.53 41.33 6.98
C SER A 56 -9.91 42.47 6.17
N ASN A 57 -8.95 43.19 6.76
CA ASN A 57 -8.19 44.22 6.06
C ASN A 57 -6.90 43.65 5.44
N THR A 58 -6.39 44.35 4.45
CA THR A 58 -5.20 44.03 3.65
C THR A 58 -3.98 44.75 4.22
N ILE A 59 -2.86 44.05 4.31
CA ILE A 59 -1.54 44.64 4.47
C ILE A 59 -0.84 44.54 3.11
N ASP A 60 -0.83 45.64 2.38
CA ASP A 60 -0.12 45.78 1.12
C ASP A 60 1.34 46.18 1.39
N ILE A 61 2.30 45.49 0.81
CA ILE A 61 3.73 45.77 0.93
C ILE A 61 4.28 46.01 -0.48
N SER A 62 3.93 47.18 -1.04
CA SER A 62 4.32 47.55 -2.39
C SER A 62 5.57 48.44 -2.39
N ASN A 63 6.72 47.96 -2.89
CA ASN A 63 7.76 48.78 -3.56
C ASN A 63 8.85 47.92 -4.22
N ALA A 64 9.05 48.09 -5.53
CA ALA A 64 9.69 47.12 -6.44
C ALA A 64 11.22 47.17 -6.55
N THR A 65 11.95 47.82 -5.65
CA THR A 65 13.39 48.08 -5.85
C THR A 65 14.32 47.56 -4.76
N LEU A 66 13.80 46.87 -3.74
CA LEU A 66 14.58 46.44 -2.58
C LEU A 66 14.62 44.92 -2.49
N THR A 67 15.80 44.40 -2.17
CA THR A 67 16.16 43.00 -2.43
C THR A 67 16.25 42.13 -1.18
N ASP A 68 15.99 42.63 0.03
CA ASP A 68 16.15 41.83 1.26
C ASP A 68 15.27 42.30 2.44
N LEU A 69 14.25 41.52 2.80
CA LEU A 69 13.62 41.63 4.12
C LEU A 69 14.48 40.90 5.14
N SER A 70 15.31 41.61 5.89
CA SER A 70 16.15 40.99 6.93
C SER A 70 15.41 40.63 8.24
N ASN A 71 14.14 41.05 8.37
CA ASN A 71 13.28 40.88 9.55
C ASN A 71 11.86 40.47 9.11
N ALA A 72 11.17 39.65 9.92
CA ALA A 72 9.75 39.32 9.72
C ALA A 72 8.82 40.49 10.09
N LEU A 73 7.62 40.58 9.48
CA LEU A 73 6.59 41.58 9.82
C LEU A 73 6.18 41.52 11.29
N ILE A 74 6.09 40.30 11.82
CA ILE A 74 5.82 39.99 13.21
C ILE A 74 6.93 39.04 13.64
N SER A 75 7.66 39.32 14.71
CA SER A 75 8.59 38.33 15.29
C SER A 75 8.08 37.97 16.66
N ASP A 76 7.89 36.68 16.93
CA ASP A 76 7.44 36.18 18.24
C ASP A 76 5.99 36.54 18.63
N LEU A 77 5.09 35.56 18.45
CA LEU A 77 3.68 35.58 18.88
C LEU A 77 3.50 34.94 20.27
N SER A 78 4.45 35.13 21.20
CA SER A 78 4.54 34.55 22.55
C SER A 78 3.27 34.68 23.43
N GLY A 79 2.18 34.02 23.07
CA GLY A 79 0.89 33.94 23.76
C GLY A 79 -0.27 34.66 23.06
N GLY A 80 -0.07 35.18 21.85
CA GLY A 80 -1.04 35.99 21.12
C GLY A 80 -1.71 35.32 19.93
N PHE A 81 -2.93 35.72 19.57
CA PHE A 81 -3.73 35.16 18.46
C PHE A 81 -3.73 36.09 17.24
N LEU A 82 -3.56 35.56 16.02
CA LEU A 82 -3.88 36.29 14.80
C LEU A 82 -5.32 35.96 14.37
N LYS A 83 -6.21 36.95 14.32
CA LYS A 83 -7.63 36.78 14.01
C LYS A 83 -8.01 37.52 12.74
N GLY A 84 -8.96 36.97 11.98
CA GLY A 84 -9.50 37.60 10.77
C GLY A 84 -8.64 37.35 9.54
N PRO A 85 -9.23 37.37 8.33
CA PRO A 85 -8.46 37.15 7.13
C PRO A 85 -7.48 38.30 6.92
N LEU A 86 -6.28 37.95 6.50
CA LEU A 86 -5.21 38.87 6.14
C LEU A 86 -4.90 38.66 4.67
N THR A 87 -5.10 39.67 3.85
CA THR A 87 -4.49 39.67 2.51
C THR A 87 -3.13 40.32 2.60
N LEU A 88 -2.08 39.59 2.24
CA LEU A 88 -0.74 40.14 2.05
C LEU A 88 -0.50 40.25 0.56
N ASP A 89 -0.39 41.49 0.08
CA ASP A 89 0.15 41.75 -1.24
C ASP A 89 1.64 42.07 -1.10
N VAL A 90 2.50 41.14 -1.50
CA VAL A 90 3.95 41.34 -1.50
C VAL A 90 4.49 41.47 -2.92
N SER A 91 3.66 41.98 -3.82
CA SER A 91 4.07 42.22 -5.20
C SER A 91 5.25 43.20 -5.27
N GLY A 92 6.42 42.71 -5.70
CA GLY A 92 7.64 43.50 -5.89
C GLY A 92 8.77 43.26 -4.89
N LEU A 93 8.63 42.27 -4.01
CA LEU A 93 9.63 41.89 -3.00
C LEU A 93 10.60 40.81 -3.50
N GLU A 94 11.92 41.05 -3.42
CA GLU A 94 12.95 39.99 -3.49
C GLU A 94 13.27 39.54 -2.05
N LEU A 95 13.10 38.26 -1.70
CA LEU A 95 13.66 37.71 -0.46
C LEU A 95 15.03 37.10 -0.78
N ALA A 96 16.10 37.60 -0.15
CA ALA A 96 17.47 37.19 -0.43
C ALA A 96 18.05 36.12 0.51
N ASN A 97 17.41 35.81 1.66
CA ASN A 97 17.97 34.93 2.70
C ASN A 97 16.92 33.95 3.31
N SER A 98 17.36 32.73 3.67
CA SER A 98 16.53 31.60 4.16
C SER A 98 15.77 31.81 5.46
N ASP A 99 16.24 32.71 6.31
CA ASP A 99 15.73 32.81 7.68
C ASP A 99 14.50 33.72 7.79
N ASN A 100 14.10 34.33 6.67
CA ASN A 100 13.10 35.39 6.66
C ASN A 100 11.79 34.86 6.06
N ALA A 101 10.74 34.79 6.89
CA ALA A 101 9.38 34.67 6.40
C ALA A 101 8.70 36.02 6.37
N ILE A 102 7.75 36.17 5.44
CA ILE A 102 6.97 37.38 5.26
C ILE A 102 6.21 37.70 6.56
N LEU A 103 5.54 36.70 7.13
CA LEU A 103 4.58 36.90 8.21
C LEU A 103 5.18 36.77 9.60
N VAL A 104 5.85 35.65 9.88
CA VAL A 104 6.37 35.41 11.23
C VAL A 104 7.70 34.66 11.23
N GLY A 105 8.69 35.19 11.95
CA GLY A 105 10.04 34.62 12.04
C GLY A 105 10.79 35.07 13.30
N ASN A 106 11.75 34.28 13.77
CA ASN A 106 12.67 34.65 14.85
C ASN A 106 14.10 34.26 14.45
N LYS A 107 15.04 35.19 14.60
CA LYS A 107 16.46 35.00 14.28
C LYS A 107 17.24 34.35 15.42
N SER A 108 16.72 34.35 16.66
CA SER A 108 17.41 33.81 17.83
C SER A 108 16.48 33.68 19.05
N ALA A 109 16.37 32.46 19.59
CA ALA A 109 16.06 32.13 20.99
C ALA A 109 14.60 31.91 21.46
N THR A 110 14.47 30.74 22.11
CA THR A 110 13.57 30.32 23.20
C THR A 110 12.10 29.99 22.91
N ARG A 111 11.66 28.90 23.58
CA ARG A 111 10.32 28.29 23.56
C ARG A 111 9.26 29.27 24.04
N PHE A 112 8.46 29.83 23.14
CA PHE A 112 7.32 30.67 23.51
C PHE A 112 6.02 30.15 22.88
N PRO A 113 4.86 30.37 23.53
CA PRO A 113 3.57 29.88 23.05
C PRO A 113 3.07 30.64 21.81
N TRP A 114 2.39 29.95 20.90
CA TRP A 114 1.84 30.53 19.67
C TRP A 114 0.32 30.54 19.70
N GLY A 115 -0.31 31.52 19.07
CA GLY A 115 -1.74 31.49 18.79
C GLY A 115 -2.07 31.15 17.34
N ASP A 116 -3.37 31.07 17.06
CA ASP A 116 -3.91 30.66 15.77
C ASP A 116 -3.59 31.66 14.65
N ILE A 117 -3.37 31.14 13.43
CA ILE A 117 -3.18 31.87 12.17
C ILE A 117 -4.27 31.42 11.19
N GLY A 118 -5.23 32.28 10.87
CA GLY A 118 -6.34 31.92 9.97
C GLY A 118 -6.69 32.99 8.95
N GLY A 119 -7.05 32.58 7.73
CA GLY A 119 -7.56 33.46 6.68
C GLY A 119 -6.48 34.27 5.94
N VAL A 120 -5.23 33.80 5.95
CA VAL A 120 -4.14 34.48 5.24
C VAL A 120 -4.21 34.16 3.74
N THR A 121 -4.52 35.15 2.91
CA THR A 121 -4.31 35.05 1.45
C THR A 121 -3.04 35.82 1.10
N ALA A 122 -2.02 35.11 0.63
CA ALA A 122 -0.80 35.75 0.14
C ALA A 122 -0.83 35.80 -1.39
N ASN A 123 -0.87 37.01 -1.94
CA ASN A 123 -0.75 37.27 -3.38
C ASN A 123 0.66 37.81 -3.65
N LEU A 124 1.30 37.27 -4.69
CA LEU A 124 2.69 37.54 -5.03
C LEU A 124 2.81 37.96 -6.49
N SER A 125 3.79 38.80 -6.81
CA SER A 125 4.14 39.12 -8.20
C SER A 125 5.51 38.56 -8.61
N ASP A 126 5.70 38.48 -9.94
CA ASP A 126 6.68 37.70 -10.71
C ASP A 126 8.20 37.95 -10.49
N SER A 127 8.67 38.57 -9.39
CA SER A 127 10.09 38.91 -9.21
C SER A 127 10.83 37.99 -8.22
N LEU A 128 11.62 37.07 -8.80
CA LEU A 128 12.80 36.33 -8.30
C LEU A 128 12.99 36.14 -6.77
N PHE A 129 13.14 34.88 -6.34
CA PHE A 129 13.76 34.52 -5.06
C PHE A 129 15.23 34.15 -5.25
N LYS A 130 16.09 34.61 -4.33
CA LYS A 130 17.46 34.11 -4.18
C LYS A 130 17.61 33.29 -2.90
N SER A 131 18.52 32.34 -3.01
CA SER A 131 18.63 31.11 -2.25
C SER A 131 18.89 31.24 -0.75
N GLY A 132 18.18 30.44 0.03
CA GLY A 132 18.64 29.96 1.32
C GLY A 132 18.02 28.60 1.68
N LYS A 133 18.76 27.73 2.38
CA LYS A 133 18.36 26.35 2.67
C LYS A 133 17.02 26.29 3.43
N GLU A 134 16.16 25.33 3.07
CA GLU A 134 14.97 24.94 3.85
C GLU A 134 13.90 26.03 3.99
N CYS A 135 13.21 26.40 2.91
CA CYS A 135 12.22 27.49 2.96
C CYS A 135 10.76 26.98 2.99
N GLY A 136 9.91 27.69 3.72
CA GLY A 136 8.46 27.63 3.54
C GLY A 136 7.95 29.03 3.25
N TYR A 137 6.98 29.14 2.35
CA TYR A 137 6.58 30.46 1.84
C TYR A 137 5.97 31.36 2.94
N ILE A 138 5.16 30.79 3.85
CA ILE A 138 4.56 31.53 4.97
C ILE A 138 5.29 31.28 6.28
N ILE A 139 5.75 30.04 6.47
CA ILE A 139 6.38 29.59 7.72
C ILE A 139 7.71 28.92 7.38
N PRO A 140 8.87 29.50 7.77
CA PRO A 140 10.18 29.00 7.39
C PRO A 140 10.61 27.86 8.33
N THR A 141 11.69 27.17 7.95
CA THR A 141 12.08 25.91 8.61
C THR A 141 12.73 26.08 9.99
N ASN A 142 13.59 27.09 10.19
CA ASN A 142 14.18 27.31 11.51
C ASN A 142 13.11 27.66 12.56
N PHE A 143 11.96 28.13 12.08
CA PHE A 143 10.85 28.47 12.91
C PHE A 143 10.10 27.25 13.40
N SER A 144 9.73 26.36 12.48
CA SER A 144 8.91 25.18 12.72
C SER A 144 9.45 24.22 13.79
N ARG A 145 10.79 24.14 13.90
CA ARG A 145 11.48 23.25 14.83
C ARG A 145 11.35 23.69 16.28
N ASP A 146 11.43 25.00 16.52
CA ASP A 146 11.37 25.58 17.88
C ASP A 146 9.93 25.98 18.26
N LEU A 147 9.01 26.08 17.28
CA LEU A 147 7.65 26.64 17.39
C LEU A 147 6.69 25.86 18.27
N LEU A 148 6.82 24.54 18.31
CA LEU A 148 5.67 23.68 18.59
C LEU A 148 5.91 22.72 19.73
N GLN A 149 7.04 22.81 20.44
CA GLN A 149 7.42 21.81 21.44
C GLN A 149 6.34 21.54 22.51
N ASP A 150 5.47 22.51 22.83
CA ASP A 150 4.47 22.34 23.91
C ASP A 150 3.07 22.98 23.69
N GLN A 151 2.68 23.46 22.49
CA GLN A 151 1.45 24.27 22.32
C GLN A 151 0.64 23.99 21.04
N SER A 152 -0.68 24.26 21.09
CA SER A 152 -1.59 24.07 19.95
C SER A 152 -1.65 25.32 19.07
N SER A 153 -1.54 25.12 17.75
CA SER A 153 -1.61 26.16 16.72
C SER A 153 -2.58 25.74 15.61
N ASN A 154 -3.57 26.57 15.28
CA ASN A 154 -4.43 26.38 14.11
C ASN A 154 -3.97 27.27 12.95
N ILE A 155 -3.64 26.65 11.81
CA ILE A 155 -3.29 27.28 10.53
C ILE A 155 -4.43 26.97 9.55
N THR A 156 -5.22 27.98 9.17
CA THR A 156 -6.45 27.74 8.39
C THR A 156 -6.63 28.72 7.24
N ASN A 157 -7.26 28.26 6.15
CA ASN A 157 -7.67 29.07 5.01
C ASN A 157 -6.51 29.85 4.37
N ILE A 158 -5.36 29.18 4.21
CA ILE A 158 -4.18 29.78 3.61
C ILE A 158 -4.16 29.51 2.12
N THR A 159 -4.34 30.56 1.32
CA THR A 159 -4.21 30.45 -0.13
C THR A 159 -2.94 31.13 -0.60
N VAL A 160 -2.04 30.36 -1.21
CA VAL A 160 -0.86 30.87 -1.92
C VAL A 160 -1.14 30.78 -3.42
N ASN A 161 -1.55 31.92 -3.99
CA ASN A 161 -1.99 32.01 -5.38
C ASN A 161 -0.91 32.57 -6.29
N ASN A 162 -0.94 32.04 -7.53
CA ASN A 162 -0.62 32.76 -8.75
C ASN A 162 0.74 33.49 -8.76
N ILE A 163 1.80 32.75 -9.09
CA ILE A 163 3.02 33.38 -9.60
C ILE A 163 3.43 32.73 -10.90
N GLN A 164 3.54 33.52 -11.96
CA GLN A 164 4.21 33.08 -13.17
C GLN A 164 5.71 33.38 -12.99
N ASN A 165 6.54 32.33 -12.98
CA ASN A 165 8.02 32.40 -12.95
C ASN A 165 8.74 32.50 -11.57
N THR A 166 8.08 32.33 -10.42
CA THR A 166 8.83 32.08 -9.18
C THR A 166 8.84 30.60 -8.86
N GLU A 167 10.05 30.08 -8.68
CA GLU A 167 10.29 28.67 -8.38
C GLU A 167 10.90 28.57 -6.98
N ILE A 168 10.34 27.71 -6.12
CA ILE A 168 10.98 27.36 -4.85
C ILE A 168 12.05 26.31 -5.15
N ASN A 169 13.30 26.72 -5.20
CA ASN A 169 14.45 25.87 -5.56
C ASN A 169 15.15 25.24 -4.34
N GLU A 170 14.75 25.61 -3.13
CA GLU A 170 15.52 25.32 -1.91
C GLU A 170 15.21 23.93 -1.36
N PRO A 171 16.21 23.08 -1.08
CA PRO A 171 16.00 21.73 -0.55
C PRO A 171 15.01 21.69 0.62
N TYR A 172 14.23 20.62 0.71
CA TYR A 172 13.35 20.31 1.84
C TYR A 172 12.13 21.24 1.99
N SER A 173 11.88 22.12 1.03
CA SER A 173 10.86 23.16 1.13
C SER A 173 9.43 22.62 1.04
N GLY A 174 8.49 23.39 1.58
CA GLY A 174 7.07 23.20 1.28
C GLY A 174 6.46 24.46 0.67
N GLY A 175 5.42 24.27 -0.14
CA GLY A 175 4.76 25.40 -0.83
C GLY A 175 4.14 26.40 0.12
N ILE A 176 3.72 25.96 1.30
CA ILE A 176 3.10 26.82 2.32
C ILE A 176 3.95 26.83 3.60
N MET A 177 4.32 25.65 4.08
CA MET A 177 5.06 25.45 5.32
C MET A 177 6.39 24.74 5.05
N GLY A 178 7.46 25.21 5.70
CA GLY A 178 8.81 24.67 5.53
C GLY A 178 8.97 23.24 6.05
N ALA A 179 10.21 22.80 6.19
CA ALA A 179 10.51 21.52 6.82
C ALA A 179 10.30 21.57 8.35
N PHE A 180 10.34 20.41 9.01
CA PHE A 180 10.34 20.22 10.47
C PHE A 180 9.11 20.77 11.23
N ILE A 181 7.96 20.91 10.56
CA ILE A 181 6.70 21.29 11.23
C ILE A 181 6.35 20.28 12.32
N GLY A 182 6.26 20.73 13.58
CA GLY A 182 5.88 19.87 14.71
C GLY A 182 7.02 18.97 15.21
N TYR A 183 8.27 19.35 14.95
CA TYR A 183 9.43 18.66 15.50
C TYR A 183 9.40 18.66 17.03
N ASP A 184 9.51 17.49 17.66
CA ASP A 184 9.55 17.36 19.13
C ASP A 184 8.37 18.08 19.84
N SER A 185 7.21 18.11 19.15
CA SER A 185 6.00 18.82 19.58
C SER A 185 5.08 17.98 20.45
N SER A 186 4.50 18.56 21.50
CA SER A 186 3.39 17.98 22.26
C SER A 186 2.03 18.59 21.90
N GLY A 187 2.00 19.52 20.96
CA GLY A 187 0.87 20.36 20.62
C GLY A 187 0.02 19.87 19.45
N ILE A 188 -1.11 20.55 19.21
CA ILE A 188 -2.02 20.29 18.10
C ILE A 188 -1.74 21.29 16.97
N ILE A 189 -1.39 20.82 15.78
CA ILE A 189 -1.15 21.63 14.59
C ILE A 189 -2.24 21.30 13.57
N ASN A 190 -3.12 22.24 13.27
CA ASN A 190 -4.12 22.06 12.22
C ASN A 190 -3.74 22.90 11.01
N ILE A 191 -3.73 22.33 9.81
CA ILE A 191 -3.40 22.98 8.54
C ILE A 191 -4.55 22.67 7.61
N THR A 192 -5.48 23.63 7.47
CA THR A 192 -6.77 23.34 6.83
C THR A 192 -7.11 24.32 5.72
N ASN A 193 -7.77 23.83 4.67
CA ASN A 193 -8.22 24.62 3.52
C ASN A 193 -7.09 25.42 2.87
N CYS A 194 -5.91 24.82 2.76
CA CYS A 194 -4.75 25.50 2.20
C CYS A 194 -4.52 25.12 0.73
N VAL A 195 -4.19 26.08 -0.13
CA VAL A 195 -3.95 25.82 -1.56
C VAL A 195 -2.55 26.31 -1.95
N ASN A 196 -1.75 25.42 -2.55
CA ASN A 196 -0.49 25.78 -3.19
C ASN A 196 -0.61 25.66 -4.72
N ASN A 197 -0.35 26.76 -5.42
CA ASN A 197 -0.26 26.80 -6.89
C ASN A 197 1.18 26.99 -7.39
N LEU A 198 2.17 27.07 -6.49
CA LEU A 198 3.54 27.43 -6.83
C LEU A 198 4.33 26.25 -7.38
N LYS A 199 5.24 26.57 -8.30
CA LYS A 199 6.26 25.63 -8.76
C LYS A 199 7.38 25.49 -7.71
N ILE A 200 7.63 24.28 -7.26
CA ILE A 200 8.65 23.93 -6.28
C ILE A 200 9.64 22.98 -6.96
N LYS A 201 10.80 23.44 -7.42
CA LYS A 201 11.82 22.55 -8.04
C LYS A 201 12.76 21.86 -7.04
N SER A 202 12.57 22.15 -5.76
CA SER A 202 13.36 21.61 -4.66
C SER A 202 13.40 20.08 -4.60
N ILE A 203 14.50 19.54 -4.03
CA ILE A 203 14.61 18.14 -3.63
C ILE A 203 13.94 17.91 -2.27
N GLN A 204 13.32 16.74 -2.07
CA GLN A 204 12.64 16.33 -0.85
C GLN A 204 11.57 17.34 -0.39
N ALA A 205 10.82 17.87 -1.35
CA ALA A 205 9.84 18.93 -1.13
C ALA A 205 8.41 18.41 -1.05
N GLY A 206 7.51 19.22 -0.50
CA GLY A 206 6.08 18.92 -0.48
C GLY A 206 5.24 20.07 -1.00
N GLY A 207 4.12 19.78 -1.66
CA GLY A 207 3.25 20.83 -2.20
C GLY A 207 2.71 21.77 -1.12
N ILE A 208 2.42 21.25 0.07
CA ILE A 208 1.93 22.04 1.22
C ILE A 208 3.00 22.16 2.29
N ILE A 209 3.56 21.03 2.75
CA ILE A 209 4.52 20.98 3.85
C ILE A 209 5.83 20.33 3.40
N GLY A 210 6.95 20.93 3.81
CA GLY A 210 8.29 20.42 3.59
C GLY A 210 8.63 19.15 4.37
N ARG A 211 9.92 18.81 4.36
CA ARG A 211 10.47 17.56 4.90
C ARG A 211 10.30 17.42 6.42
N ASN A 212 10.28 16.20 6.95
CA ASN A 212 10.35 15.90 8.38
C ASN A 212 9.20 16.52 9.21
N CYS A 213 8.03 16.73 8.59
CA CYS A 213 6.85 17.15 9.33
C CYS A 213 6.49 16.07 10.36
N GLY A 214 6.43 16.47 11.64
CA GLY A 214 6.10 15.61 12.75
C GLY A 214 7.25 14.81 13.32
N GLU A 215 8.49 15.08 12.90
CA GLU A 215 9.63 14.29 13.36
C GLU A 215 9.80 14.37 14.88
N LYS A 216 9.93 13.22 15.56
CA LYS A 216 10.04 13.12 17.03
C LYS A 216 8.88 13.73 17.82
N GLN A 217 7.71 13.91 17.22
CA GLN A 217 6.55 14.44 17.94
C GLN A 217 6.24 13.59 19.18
N ASN A 218 5.91 14.23 20.30
CA ASN A 218 5.49 13.55 21.53
C ASN A 218 4.12 12.89 21.35
N HIS A 219 3.81 11.90 22.19
CA HIS A 219 2.61 11.08 22.07
C HIS A 219 1.27 11.83 22.20
N THR A 220 1.28 13.04 22.76
CA THR A 220 0.11 13.92 22.84
C THR A 220 -0.01 14.85 21.64
N GLY A 221 1.04 14.97 20.84
CA GLY A 221 1.06 15.85 19.68
C GLY A 221 0.16 15.33 18.56
N ILE A 222 -0.50 16.25 17.88
CA ILE A 222 -1.40 15.96 16.76
C ILE A 222 -1.06 16.90 15.62
N ILE A 223 -0.86 16.38 14.42
CA ILE A 223 -0.78 17.19 13.19
C ILE A 223 -1.93 16.78 12.28
N THR A 224 -2.73 17.74 11.83
CA THR A 224 -3.82 17.50 10.90
C THR A 224 -3.67 18.41 9.69
N ILE A 225 -3.54 17.82 8.51
CA ILE A 225 -3.58 18.49 7.22
C ILE A 225 -4.91 18.12 6.57
N GLN A 226 -5.84 19.07 6.44
CA GLN A 226 -7.19 18.77 6.01
C GLN A 226 -7.68 19.68 4.88
N SER A 227 -8.31 19.10 3.86
CA SER A 227 -8.91 19.86 2.76
C SER A 227 -7.91 20.78 2.05
N CYS A 228 -6.65 20.36 1.99
CA CYS A 228 -5.58 21.09 1.32
C CYS A 228 -5.41 20.61 -0.12
N GLN A 229 -4.98 21.51 -1.00
CA GLN A 229 -4.80 21.23 -2.42
C GLN A 229 -3.46 21.73 -2.94
N ASN A 230 -2.73 20.88 -3.65
CA ASN A 230 -1.61 21.32 -4.46
C ASN A 230 -1.96 21.24 -5.95
N THR A 231 -1.72 22.30 -6.70
CA THR A 231 -1.78 22.31 -8.18
C THR A 231 -0.45 22.73 -8.80
N GLY A 232 0.51 23.16 -7.99
CA GLY A 232 1.83 23.56 -8.43
C GLY A 232 2.70 22.37 -8.81
N GLU A 233 3.65 22.58 -9.73
CA GLU A 233 4.63 21.56 -10.12
C GLU A 233 5.64 21.32 -8.99
N ILE A 234 5.92 20.06 -8.61
CA ILE A 234 6.83 19.72 -7.51
C ILE A 234 8.05 18.93 -8.01
N GLY A 235 9.20 19.21 -7.40
CA GLY A 235 10.55 18.85 -7.80
C GLY A 235 10.92 17.42 -7.46
N HIS A 236 12.08 17.22 -6.81
CA HIS A 236 12.64 15.89 -6.58
C HIS A 236 12.28 15.23 -5.25
N PHE A 237 12.19 13.89 -5.21
CA PHE A 237 11.88 13.10 -3.99
C PHE A 237 10.68 13.63 -3.19
N CYS A 238 9.62 14.00 -3.91
CA CYS A 238 8.62 14.92 -3.39
C CYS A 238 7.25 14.28 -3.20
N GLY A 239 6.41 14.96 -2.42
CA GLY A 239 5.04 14.54 -2.19
C GLY A 239 4.07 15.64 -2.55
N GLY A 240 2.94 15.26 -3.18
CA GLY A 240 1.93 16.22 -3.60
C GLY A 240 1.45 17.14 -2.49
N ILE A 241 1.37 16.64 -1.25
CA ILE A 241 0.93 17.40 -0.08
C ILE A 241 2.07 17.53 0.95
N ALA A 242 2.63 16.40 1.39
CA ALA A 242 3.68 16.36 2.40
C ALA A 242 4.95 15.72 1.83
N ALA A 243 6.10 16.26 2.19
CA ALA A 243 7.37 15.77 1.70
C ALA A 243 7.84 14.46 2.39
N GLN A 244 9.14 14.20 2.33
CA GLN A 244 9.78 13.02 2.87
C GLN A 244 9.74 12.99 4.42
N ASP A 245 9.79 11.77 4.99
CA ASP A 245 9.94 11.49 6.43
C ASP A 245 8.77 12.04 7.28
N PHE A 246 7.56 12.04 6.74
CA PHE A 246 6.35 12.44 7.47
C PHE A 246 6.10 11.54 8.67
N GLY A 247 6.05 12.11 9.88
CA GLY A 247 5.87 11.41 11.16
C GLY A 247 7.10 10.63 11.64
N ALA A 248 8.30 10.94 11.14
CA ALA A 248 9.49 10.15 11.45
C ALA A 248 9.90 10.17 12.94
N ASP A 249 10.33 9.03 13.49
CA ASP A 249 10.74 8.91 14.91
C ASP A 249 9.69 9.39 15.94
N GLY A 250 8.44 9.59 15.52
CA GLY A 250 7.42 10.25 16.32
C GLY A 250 6.45 9.31 17.01
N ASP A 251 5.81 9.78 18.07
CA ASP A 251 4.87 9.02 18.90
C ASP A 251 3.43 9.59 18.87
N GLY A 252 3.23 10.72 18.17
CA GLY A 252 1.97 11.46 18.06
C GLY A 252 1.00 10.93 16.99
N SER A 253 -0.03 11.73 16.68
CA SER A 253 -1.00 11.42 15.63
C SER A 253 -0.87 12.37 14.44
N TYR A 254 -0.75 11.83 13.24
CA TYR A 254 -0.55 12.58 12.01
C TYR A 254 -1.67 12.26 11.02
N ASN A 255 -2.42 13.27 10.60
CA ASN A 255 -3.60 13.10 9.78
C ASN A 255 -3.44 13.90 8.48
N ILE A 256 -3.65 13.26 7.33
CA ILE A 256 -3.87 13.92 6.04
C ILE A 256 -5.26 13.50 5.56
N ILE A 257 -6.19 14.45 5.52
CA ILE A 257 -7.63 14.19 5.34
C ILE A 257 -8.16 15.04 4.19
N ASP A 258 -8.94 14.45 3.29
CA ASP A 258 -9.64 15.17 2.20
C ASP A 258 -8.69 16.04 1.34
N CYS A 259 -7.42 15.66 1.19
CA CYS A 259 -6.43 16.44 0.46
C CYS A 259 -6.32 16.00 -1.00
N THR A 260 -6.05 16.94 -1.91
CA THR A 260 -5.95 16.65 -3.35
C THR A 260 -4.65 17.16 -3.95
N ASN A 261 -3.94 16.30 -4.68
CA ASN A 261 -2.83 16.72 -5.53
C ASN A 261 -3.24 16.69 -7.02
N ASN A 262 -3.18 17.85 -7.66
CA ASN A 262 -3.33 18.07 -9.09
C ASN A 262 -2.02 18.53 -9.75
N GLY A 263 -0.98 18.80 -8.96
CA GLY A 263 0.28 19.37 -9.42
C GLY A 263 1.19 18.33 -10.05
N SER A 264 1.85 18.69 -11.16
CA SER A 264 2.76 17.78 -11.89
C SER A 264 4.07 17.52 -11.14
N PHE A 265 4.73 16.41 -11.47
CA PHE A 265 6.01 16.02 -10.88
C PHE A 265 7.16 16.11 -11.89
N ILE A 266 8.36 16.52 -11.44
CA ILE A 266 9.58 16.57 -12.26
C ILE A 266 10.52 15.37 -11.99
N SER A 267 10.19 14.48 -11.03
CA SER A 267 11.18 13.58 -10.43
C SER A 267 10.83 12.13 -10.21
N THR A 268 11.91 11.35 -10.13
CA THR A 268 12.07 10.04 -9.47
C THR A 268 11.63 10.06 -8.01
N ILE A 269 10.97 8.98 -7.57
CA ILE A 269 10.56 8.72 -6.18
C ILE A 269 9.57 9.79 -5.67
N ALA A 270 8.47 9.97 -6.40
CA ALA A 270 7.39 10.86 -6.03
C ALA A 270 6.23 10.09 -5.40
N GLY A 271 5.62 10.67 -4.37
CA GLY A 271 4.34 10.20 -3.87
C GLY A 271 3.25 11.17 -4.22
N GLY A 272 2.11 10.69 -4.74
CA GLY A 272 1.01 11.57 -5.11
C GLY A 272 0.51 12.43 -3.94
N ILE A 273 0.61 11.94 -2.70
CA ILE A 273 0.25 12.68 -1.48
C ILE A 273 1.46 12.85 -0.55
N ILE A 274 2.14 11.76 -0.17
CA ILE A 274 3.31 11.79 0.71
C ILE A 274 4.52 11.16 0.02
N ALA A 275 5.68 11.83 0.13
CA ALA A 275 6.93 11.35 -0.47
C ALA A 275 7.55 10.14 0.25
N PHE A 276 8.87 10.00 0.11
CA PHE A 276 9.68 8.91 0.66
C PHE A 276 9.52 8.75 2.18
N ARG A 277 9.47 7.50 2.66
CA ARG A 277 9.60 7.16 4.09
C ARG A 277 8.52 7.74 5.02
N CYS A 278 7.28 7.77 4.57
CA CYS A 278 6.15 8.04 5.47
C CYS A 278 6.16 7.04 6.65
N GLY A 279 6.16 7.53 7.89
CA GLY A 279 6.20 6.72 9.11
C GLY A 279 7.55 6.06 9.40
N TYR A 280 8.66 6.62 8.93
CA TYR A 280 9.99 6.10 9.21
C TYR A 280 10.30 6.10 10.72
N LYS A 281 10.55 4.93 11.30
CA LYS A 281 10.80 4.76 12.75
C LYS A 281 9.66 5.31 13.64
N LEU A 282 8.43 5.30 13.13
CA LEU A 282 7.27 5.70 13.92
C LEU A 282 7.20 4.84 15.20
N ASN A 283 7.13 5.48 16.37
CA ASN A 283 7.09 4.80 17.66
C ASN A 283 5.76 4.07 17.87
N SER A 284 5.69 3.21 18.88
CA SER A 284 4.55 2.31 19.09
C SER A 284 3.21 3.01 19.40
N ASN A 285 3.22 4.24 19.94
CA ASN A 285 1.97 5.02 20.09
C ASN A 285 1.68 5.90 18.87
N GLY A 286 2.68 6.08 18.00
CA GLY A 286 2.59 6.87 16.78
C GLY A 286 1.54 6.34 15.81
N LYS A 287 0.73 7.24 15.25
CA LYS A 287 -0.34 6.90 14.30
C LYS A 287 -0.34 7.83 13.12
N ILE A 288 -0.35 7.29 11.91
CA ILE A 288 -0.52 8.05 10.66
C ILE A 288 -1.84 7.67 10.01
N PHE A 289 -2.64 8.65 9.63
CA PHE A 289 -3.89 8.50 8.90
C PHE A 289 -3.81 9.29 7.59
N ILE A 290 -4.00 8.63 6.45
CA ILE A 290 -4.13 9.23 5.13
C ILE A 290 -5.51 8.83 4.63
N THR A 291 -6.46 9.75 4.65
CA THR A 291 -7.89 9.44 4.47
C THR A 291 -8.52 10.34 3.42
N ASN A 292 -9.33 9.76 2.52
CA ASN A 292 -10.07 10.50 1.50
C ASN A 292 -9.18 11.36 0.58
N CYS A 293 -7.93 10.97 0.37
CA CYS A 293 -6.98 11.76 -0.43
C CYS A 293 -7.01 11.36 -1.90
N ILE A 294 -6.83 12.32 -2.79
CA ILE A 294 -6.89 12.10 -4.24
C ILE A 294 -5.61 12.61 -4.91
N ASN A 295 -4.96 11.75 -5.70
CA ASN A 295 -3.92 12.16 -6.63
C ASN A 295 -4.42 12.10 -8.07
N ASN A 296 -4.45 13.24 -8.74
CA ASN A 296 -4.77 13.36 -10.17
C ASN A 296 -3.53 13.57 -11.04
N ALA A 297 -2.37 13.81 -10.42
CA ALA A 297 -1.17 14.14 -11.14
C ALA A 297 -0.48 12.91 -11.72
N ASN A 298 -0.04 13.03 -12.98
CA ASN A 298 0.77 12.01 -13.64
C ASN A 298 2.19 11.98 -13.06
N MET A 299 2.78 10.78 -12.97
CA MET A 299 4.11 10.53 -12.42
C MET A 299 4.94 9.71 -13.41
N GLY A 300 5.92 10.34 -14.05
CA GLY A 300 6.71 9.71 -15.13
C GLY A 300 8.04 9.07 -14.70
N HIS A 301 8.22 8.69 -13.43
CA HIS A 301 9.56 8.35 -12.92
C HIS A 301 9.57 7.17 -11.95
N THR A 302 10.73 6.55 -11.76
CA THR A 302 10.89 5.29 -11.00
C THR A 302 10.47 5.43 -9.55
N GLU A 303 9.95 4.34 -8.99
CA GLU A 303 9.60 4.21 -7.57
C GLU A 303 8.59 5.26 -7.06
N CYS A 304 7.74 5.76 -7.95
CA CYS A 304 6.59 6.57 -7.62
C CYS A 304 5.39 5.74 -7.13
N GLY A 305 4.62 6.30 -6.22
CA GLY A 305 3.37 5.70 -5.76
C GLY A 305 2.23 6.71 -5.79
N GLY A 306 1.04 6.24 -6.21
CA GLY A 306 -0.13 7.12 -6.37
C GLY A 306 -0.52 7.90 -5.13
N ILE A 307 -0.27 7.36 -3.93
CA ILE A 307 -0.53 8.03 -2.66
C ILE A 307 0.77 8.21 -1.88
N THR A 308 1.51 7.13 -1.64
CA THR A 308 2.81 7.17 -0.96
C THR A 308 3.90 6.56 -1.82
N SER A 309 5.10 7.14 -1.82
CA SER A 309 6.24 6.55 -2.55
C SER A 309 6.85 5.37 -1.78
N GLN A 310 8.15 5.11 -1.95
CA GLN A 310 8.81 3.93 -1.41
C GLN A 310 9.00 4.01 0.12
N GLN A 311 9.19 2.84 0.76
CA GLN A 311 9.52 2.69 2.18
C GLN A 311 8.45 3.19 3.17
N LEU A 312 7.16 3.00 2.83
CA LEU A 312 6.07 3.23 3.78
C LEU A 312 6.27 2.39 5.05
N GLY A 313 6.28 3.04 6.21
CA GLY A 313 6.39 2.39 7.51
C GLY A 313 7.76 1.79 7.79
N ARG A 314 8.83 2.26 7.15
CA ARG A 314 10.16 1.70 7.36
C ARG A 314 10.59 1.77 8.83
N ASN A 315 10.99 0.65 9.43
CA ASN A 315 11.31 0.55 10.87
C ASN A 315 10.17 1.01 11.80
N SER A 316 8.92 1.03 11.34
CA SER A 316 7.78 1.50 12.13
C SER A 316 7.36 0.46 13.17
N ASN A 317 7.21 0.89 14.42
CA ASN A 317 6.49 0.19 15.48
C ASN A 317 5.05 0.69 15.65
N GLY A 318 4.73 1.83 15.04
CA GLY A 318 3.43 2.49 15.12
C GLY A 318 2.40 1.96 14.13
N LYS A 319 1.31 2.69 13.99
CA LYS A 319 0.18 2.31 13.12
C LYS A 319 0.01 3.27 11.96
N ILE A 320 -0.13 2.76 10.76
CA ILE A 320 -0.31 3.54 9.54
C ILE A 320 -1.60 3.09 8.86
N TYR A 321 -2.46 4.05 8.52
CA TYR A 321 -3.76 3.83 7.88
C TYR A 321 -3.82 4.65 6.59
N ILE A 322 -4.04 3.99 5.46
CA ILE A 322 -4.37 4.60 4.17
C ILE A 322 -5.78 4.15 3.82
N ASP A 323 -6.75 5.05 3.91
CA ASP A 323 -8.16 4.72 3.77
C ASP A 323 -8.87 5.61 2.74
N ASN A 324 -9.72 5.01 1.91
CA ASN A 324 -10.55 5.70 0.92
C ASN A 324 -9.75 6.67 0.02
N CYS A 325 -8.52 6.30 -0.35
CA CYS A 325 -7.66 7.12 -1.18
C CYS A 325 -7.75 6.72 -2.66
N VAL A 326 -7.62 7.69 -3.56
CA VAL A 326 -7.77 7.46 -5.00
C VAL A 326 -6.58 7.99 -5.78
N ASN A 327 -6.00 7.16 -6.65
CA ASN A 327 -5.06 7.62 -7.69
C ASN A 327 -5.73 7.58 -9.07
N ASN A 328 -5.90 8.75 -9.67
CA ASN A 328 -6.36 8.92 -11.05
C ASN A 328 -5.20 9.25 -12.02
N GLY A 329 -4.06 9.71 -11.50
CA GLY A 329 -2.90 10.06 -12.31
C GLY A 329 -2.19 8.82 -12.89
N ASN A 330 -1.73 8.92 -14.13
CA ASN A 330 -0.93 7.87 -14.76
C ASN A 330 0.45 7.75 -14.10
N ILE A 331 1.01 6.55 -14.03
CA ILE A 331 2.36 6.29 -13.49
C ILE A 331 3.17 5.52 -14.54
N GLU A 332 4.32 6.07 -14.97
CA GLU A 332 5.02 5.61 -16.19
C GLU A 332 6.49 5.22 -15.94
N SER A 333 6.76 4.22 -15.08
CA SER A 333 8.15 3.76 -14.82
C SER A 333 8.27 2.44 -14.05
N GLY A 334 9.50 1.96 -13.82
CA GLY A 334 9.75 0.78 -12.97
C GLY A 334 9.67 1.07 -11.46
N GLY A 335 9.33 0.05 -10.65
CA GLY A 335 9.33 0.17 -9.19
C GLY A 335 8.08 0.82 -8.58
N THR A 336 7.03 1.04 -9.36
CA THR A 336 5.90 1.89 -8.99
C THR A 336 4.62 1.13 -8.71
N GLY A 337 3.81 1.60 -7.78
CA GLY A 337 2.47 1.07 -7.53
C GLY A 337 1.39 2.13 -7.60
N GLY A 338 0.18 1.72 -7.93
CA GLY A 338 -0.99 2.59 -8.06
C GLY A 338 -1.35 3.34 -6.78
N ILE A 339 -1.00 2.81 -5.61
CA ILE A 339 -1.17 3.48 -4.31
C ILE A 339 0.18 3.60 -3.59
N ILE A 340 0.95 2.50 -3.52
CA ILE A 340 2.23 2.44 -2.81
C ILE A 340 3.32 1.90 -3.73
N ALA A 341 4.47 2.56 -3.75
CA ALA A 341 5.64 2.10 -4.49
C ALA A 341 6.38 0.93 -3.78
N ASN A 342 7.70 0.87 -3.97
CA ASN A 342 8.58 -0.20 -3.48
C ASN A 342 8.72 -0.21 -1.94
N LYS A 343 8.92 -1.40 -1.35
CA LYS A 343 9.33 -1.64 0.04
C LYS A 343 8.32 -1.17 1.10
N CYS A 344 7.04 -1.44 0.90
CA CYS A 344 6.04 -1.26 1.95
C CYS A 344 6.40 -2.16 3.16
N GLY A 345 6.41 -1.60 4.37
CA GLY A 345 6.66 -2.35 5.60
C GLY A 345 8.11 -2.75 5.87
N PHE A 346 9.09 -2.16 5.19
CA PHE A 346 10.52 -2.49 5.34
C PHE A 346 10.99 -2.39 6.80
N GLU A 347 11.37 -3.52 7.41
CA GLU A 347 11.81 -3.64 8.81
C GLU A 347 10.70 -3.20 9.81
N ALA A 348 9.42 -3.28 9.43
CA ALA A 348 8.32 -2.84 10.28
C ALA A 348 7.91 -3.91 11.31
N ASN A 349 7.54 -3.46 12.50
CA ASN A 349 6.99 -4.24 13.61
C ASN A 349 5.58 -3.80 14.04
N GLY A 350 5.06 -2.74 13.42
CA GLY A 350 3.77 -2.13 13.73
C GLY A 350 2.60 -2.67 12.91
N GLU A 351 1.67 -1.79 12.56
CA GLU A 351 0.46 -2.13 11.81
C GLU A 351 0.33 -1.23 10.58
N ILE A 352 0.13 -1.79 9.40
CA ILE A 352 -0.13 -1.03 8.16
C ILE A 352 -1.47 -1.49 7.59
N ASN A 353 -2.41 -0.56 7.47
CA ASN A 353 -3.74 -0.81 6.90
C ASN A 353 -3.94 -0.01 5.63
N ILE A 354 -4.33 -0.68 4.55
CA ILE A 354 -4.60 -0.09 3.24
C ILE A 354 -6.01 -0.52 2.85
N THR A 355 -6.97 0.39 2.99
CA THR A 355 -8.39 0.06 2.88
C THR A 355 -9.13 0.97 1.93
N ASN A 356 -10.10 0.42 1.22
CA ASN A 356 -11.00 1.18 0.35
C ASN A 356 -10.28 2.07 -0.70
N CYS A 357 -9.04 1.75 -1.05
CA CYS A 357 -8.27 2.53 -2.00
C CYS A 357 -8.57 2.12 -3.44
N ASN A 358 -8.48 3.07 -4.36
CA ASN A 358 -8.73 2.84 -5.78
C ASN A 358 -7.63 3.44 -6.65
N ASN A 359 -7.15 2.68 -7.62
CA ASN A 359 -6.33 3.22 -8.70
C ASN A 359 -7.07 3.08 -10.03
N THR A 360 -7.37 4.22 -10.66
CA THR A 360 -7.93 4.33 -12.00
C THR A 360 -6.90 4.85 -13.02
N GLY A 361 -5.81 5.45 -12.55
CA GLY A 361 -4.70 5.90 -13.37
C GLY A 361 -3.98 4.75 -14.08
N SER A 362 -3.53 4.98 -15.31
CA SER A 362 -2.80 3.96 -16.07
C SER A 362 -1.41 3.76 -15.48
N LEU A 363 -1.00 2.52 -15.24
CA LEU A 363 0.38 2.17 -14.88
C LEU A 363 1.06 1.62 -16.13
N ILE A 364 1.92 2.44 -16.72
CA ILE A 364 2.72 2.14 -17.91
C ILE A 364 4.10 1.68 -17.44
N THR A 365 4.15 0.48 -16.85
CA THR A 365 5.29 -0.03 -16.07
C THR A 365 5.50 -1.50 -16.39
N ASN A 366 6.72 -2.05 -16.25
CA ASN A 366 6.99 -3.48 -16.50
C ASN A 366 6.19 -4.44 -15.58
N SER A 367 5.69 -3.91 -14.46
CA SER A 367 4.84 -4.61 -13.50
C SER A 367 3.85 -3.61 -12.91
N ALA A 368 2.58 -3.74 -13.27
CA ALA A 368 1.52 -2.87 -12.81
C ALA A 368 0.83 -3.49 -11.59
N SER A 369 0.94 -2.84 -10.43
CA SER A 369 0.23 -3.29 -9.24
C SER A 369 -0.26 -2.14 -8.37
N LEU A 370 -1.21 -2.41 -7.48
CA LEU A 370 -1.66 -1.40 -6.51
C LEU A 370 -0.53 -1.08 -5.52
N ILE A 371 0.15 -2.12 -5.05
CA ILE A 371 1.35 -2.05 -4.21
C ILE A 371 2.48 -2.71 -4.98
N TYR A 372 3.59 -1.99 -5.21
CA TYR A 372 4.70 -2.57 -5.97
C TYR A 372 5.34 -3.72 -5.20
N SER A 373 5.79 -3.47 -3.98
CA SER A 373 6.34 -4.55 -3.17
C SER A 373 6.17 -4.34 -1.68
N ILE A 374 6.10 -5.45 -0.98
CA ILE A 374 6.28 -5.54 0.45
C ILE A 374 7.62 -6.23 0.67
N GLN A 375 8.54 -5.54 1.34
CA GLN A 375 9.89 -6.04 1.50
C GLN A 375 10.32 -6.08 2.97
N ASP A 376 11.04 -7.13 3.39
CA ASP A 376 11.79 -7.24 4.65
C ASP A 376 11.00 -6.87 5.90
N VAL A 377 9.73 -7.29 5.97
CA VAL A 377 8.88 -7.08 7.15
C VAL A 377 9.44 -7.88 8.34
N ASP A 378 9.54 -7.25 9.51
CA ASP A 378 10.02 -7.91 10.73
C ASP A 378 8.90 -8.68 11.44
N SER A 379 7.98 -7.97 12.09
CA SER A 379 6.84 -8.55 12.81
C SER A 379 5.54 -7.77 12.61
N ALA A 380 5.48 -6.92 11.58
CA ALA A 380 4.29 -6.12 11.33
C ALA A 380 3.10 -6.95 10.84
N THR A 381 1.91 -6.43 11.14
CA THR A 381 0.66 -6.86 10.49
C THR A 381 0.32 -5.90 9.35
N ILE A 382 0.16 -6.44 8.14
CA ILE A 382 -0.20 -5.68 6.94
C ILE A 382 -1.58 -6.14 6.46
N ASN A 383 -2.54 -5.22 6.51
CA ASN A 383 -3.93 -5.42 6.14
C ASN A 383 -4.25 -4.66 4.85
N ILE A 384 -4.78 -5.36 3.85
CA ILE A 384 -5.07 -4.84 2.51
C ILE A 384 -6.50 -5.24 2.16
N ASN A 385 -7.46 -4.35 2.41
CA ASN A 385 -8.88 -4.70 2.38
C ASN A 385 -9.75 -3.80 1.51
N ASN A 386 -10.72 -4.38 0.81
CA ASN A 386 -11.76 -3.65 0.06
C ASN A 386 -11.21 -2.67 -0.99
N ASN A 387 -10.03 -2.91 -1.54
CA ASN A 387 -9.44 -2.02 -2.53
C ASN A 387 -9.86 -2.42 -3.94
N SER A 388 -9.74 -1.48 -4.88
CA SER A 388 -10.01 -1.72 -6.29
C SER A 388 -8.84 -1.29 -7.16
N PHE A 389 -8.55 -2.11 -8.17
CA PHE A 389 -7.51 -1.84 -9.16
C PHE A 389 -8.09 -2.11 -10.55
N SER A 390 -8.28 -1.05 -11.33
CA SER A 390 -8.84 -1.15 -12.69
C SER A 390 -7.88 -0.62 -13.72
N GLN A 391 -7.47 -1.46 -14.68
CA GLN A 391 -6.46 -1.04 -15.67
C GLN A 391 -6.55 -1.75 -17.02
N SER A 392 -6.15 -1.03 -18.07
CA SER A 392 -5.97 -1.60 -19.41
C SER A 392 -4.49 -1.48 -19.79
N ILE A 393 -3.79 -2.60 -19.90
CA ILE A 393 -2.34 -2.65 -20.08
C ILE A 393 -1.98 -3.40 -21.36
N THR A 394 -0.98 -2.88 -22.06
CA THR A 394 -0.57 -3.40 -23.37
C THR A 394 0.64 -4.32 -23.35
N ASN A 395 1.37 -4.55 -22.23
CA ASN A 395 2.60 -5.37 -22.26
C ASN A 395 3.14 -5.96 -20.93
N ASN A 396 2.46 -5.86 -19.77
CA ASN A 396 3.10 -6.17 -18.47
C ASN A 396 2.32 -7.02 -17.45
N ASN A 397 3.05 -7.55 -16.45
CA ASN A 397 2.49 -8.30 -15.32
C ASN A 397 1.53 -7.42 -14.50
N ILE A 398 0.38 -7.96 -14.15
CA ILE A 398 -0.64 -7.28 -13.36
C ILE A 398 -0.77 -7.97 -12.01
N GLY A 399 -0.49 -7.24 -10.93
CA GLY A 399 -0.61 -7.70 -9.56
C GLY A 399 -1.56 -6.83 -8.76
N PHE A 400 -2.15 -7.32 -7.69
CA PHE A 400 -2.51 -6.42 -6.59
C PHE A 400 -1.25 -6.02 -5.82
N ILE A 401 -0.41 -7.03 -5.55
CA ILE A 401 0.94 -6.91 -5.01
C ILE A 401 1.89 -7.53 -6.03
N HIS A 402 2.94 -6.80 -6.45
CA HIS A 402 3.90 -7.37 -7.39
C HIS A 402 4.91 -8.31 -6.70
N THR A 403 5.57 -7.89 -5.63
CA THR A 403 6.50 -8.79 -4.90
C THR A 403 6.26 -8.75 -3.39
N ILE A 404 6.26 -9.91 -2.76
CA ILE A 404 6.43 -10.08 -1.32
C ILE A 404 7.75 -10.81 -1.12
N ASP A 405 8.74 -10.08 -0.60
CA ASP A 405 10.07 -10.59 -0.27
C ASP A 405 10.30 -10.24 1.19
N SER A 406 10.20 -11.20 2.11
CA SER A 406 10.41 -10.86 3.51
C SER A 406 11.47 -11.78 4.08
N ASN A 407 12.69 -11.27 4.20
CA ASN A 407 13.84 -11.94 4.79
C ASN A 407 13.45 -13.02 5.82
N ILE A 408 14.10 -14.18 5.72
CA ILE A 408 13.96 -15.31 6.62
C ILE A 408 14.36 -14.87 8.05
N ASN A 409 13.38 -14.51 8.87
CA ASN A 409 13.55 -14.17 10.28
C ASN A 409 12.52 -14.94 11.13
N THR A 410 12.76 -14.99 12.44
CA THR A 410 12.07 -15.91 13.37
C THR A 410 10.78 -15.34 13.98
N THR A 411 10.27 -14.23 13.46
CA THR A 411 9.11 -13.52 14.04
C THR A 411 7.89 -13.69 13.17
N ASP A 412 6.73 -13.88 13.82
CA ASP A 412 5.45 -14.07 13.13
C ASP A 412 5.06 -12.79 12.37
N LYS A 413 4.69 -12.94 11.09
CA LYS A 413 4.22 -11.87 10.20
C LYS A 413 2.81 -12.20 9.72
N ASN A 414 1.93 -11.19 9.68
CA ASN A 414 0.55 -11.39 9.25
C ASN A 414 0.23 -10.51 8.03
N PHE A 415 -0.15 -11.16 6.93
CA PHE A 415 -0.62 -10.50 5.71
C PHE A 415 -2.07 -10.88 5.46
N ASN A 416 -2.95 -9.89 5.64
CA ASN A 416 -4.38 -10.04 5.50
C ASN A 416 -4.83 -9.34 4.22
N ILE A 417 -5.31 -10.09 3.22
CA ILE A 417 -5.71 -9.57 1.91
C ILE A 417 -7.17 -9.94 1.65
N TYR A 418 -8.09 -9.04 1.97
CA TYR A 418 -9.53 -9.34 1.97
C TYR A 418 -10.36 -8.48 1.01
N ASN A 419 -11.32 -9.09 0.32
CA ASN A 419 -12.36 -8.39 -0.44
C ASN A 419 -11.83 -7.41 -1.50
N ASN A 420 -10.64 -7.63 -2.05
CA ASN A 420 -10.10 -6.75 -3.09
C ASN A 420 -10.65 -7.12 -4.46
N THR A 421 -10.79 -6.13 -5.34
CA THR A 421 -11.27 -6.31 -6.71
C THR A 421 -10.22 -5.86 -7.72
N ILE A 422 -9.74 -6.78 -8.56
CA ILE A 422 -8.93 -6.46 -9.74
C ILE A 422 -9.82 -6.56 -10.97
N THR A 423 -9.83 -5.52 -11.80
CA THR A 423 -10.41 -5.58 -13.15
C THR A 423 -9.34 -5.18 -14.14
N SER A 424 -8.94 -6.09 -15.03
CA SER A 424 -7.91 -5.79 -16.01
C SER A 424 -8.30 -6.15 -17.43
N ALA A 425 -7.82 -5.36 -18.39
CA ALA A 425 -7.80 -5.70 -19.81
C ALA A 425 -6.34 -5.75 -20.28
N ILE A 426 -5.88 -6.92 -20.68
CA ILE A 426 -4.50 -7.17 -21.12
C ILE A 426 -4.52 -7.49 -22.60
N ASN A 427 -3.77 -6.73 -23.40
CA ASN A 427 -3.64 -6.97 -24.84
C ASN A 427 -2.19 -7.32 -25.20
N ASN A 428 -1.98 -8.35 -26.02
CA ASN A 428 -0.74 -8.67 -26.74
C ASN A 428 0.52 -8.92 -25.90
N ALA A 429 0.48 -9.83 -24.92
CA ALA A 429 1.63 -9.93 -24.02
C ALA A 429 1.85 -11.29 -23.37
N SER A 430 3.11 -11.54 -22.97
CA SER A 430 3.52 -12.72 -22.22
C SER A 430 3.15 -12.67 -20.73
N ASN A 431 2.08 -11.96 -20.40
CA ASN A 431 1.85 -11.41 -19.07
C ASN A 431 1.16 -12.34 -18.12
N ILE A 432 1.39 -12.11 -16.85
CA ILE A 432 0.71 -12.74 -15.74
C ILE A 432 -0.28 -11.76 -15.12
N SER A 433 -1.46 -12.23 -14.71
CA SER A 433 -2.35 -11.45 -13.86
C SER A 433 -2.66 -12.21 -12.59
N SER A 434 -2.09 -11.81 -11.46
CA SER A 434 -2.36 -12.44 -10.16
C SER A 434 -2.82 -11.42 -9.13
N LEU A 435 -3.37 -11.91 -8.02
CA LEU A 435 -3.44 -11.09 -6.82
C LEU A 435 -2.03 -10.78 -6.30
N ILE A 436 -1.15 -11.79 -6.23
CA ILE A 436 0.24 -11.66 -5.81
C ILE A 436 1.15 -12.26 -6.88
N ASN A 437 2.06 -11.45 -7.43
CA ASN A 437 2.90 -11.92 -8.54
C ASN A 437 4.13 -12.72 -8.11
N THR A 438 4.74 -12.40 -6.98
CA THR A 438 5.88 -13.16 -6.46
C THR A 438 5.81 -13.20 -4.94
N ILE A 439 6.04 -14.39 -4.37
CA ILE A 439 6.34 -14.55 -2.94
C ILE A 439 7.67 -15.29 -2.84
N GLU A 440 8.68 -14.65 -2.24
CA GLU A 440 10.03 -15.18 -2.15
C GLU A 440 10.63 -15.01 -0.74
N ASP A 441 11.50 -15.96 -0.38
CA ASP A 441 12.34 -15.94 0.84
C ASP A 441 11.61 -15.66 2.15
N CYS A 442 10.36 -16.11 2.24
CA CYS A 442 9.46 -15.83 3.35
C CYS A 442 9.52 -16.88 4.45
N SER A 443 9.58 -16.46 5.73
CA SER A 443 9.41 -17.37 6.87
C SER A 443 8.51 -16.85 7.98
N ASN A 444 7.86 -17.77 8.71
CA ASN A 444 6.94 -17.46 9.83
C ASN A 444 5.81 -16.51 9.42
N ILE A 445 5.22 -16.74 8.25
CA ILE A 445 4.20 -15.84 7.69
C ILE A 445 2.84 -16.50 7.66
N ILE A 446 1.82 -15.79 8.12
CA ILE A 446 0.42 -16.10 7.87
C ILE A 446 -0.09 -15.20 6.75
N PHE A 447 -0.43 -15.80 5.62
CA PHE A 447 -1.10 -15.17 4.50
C PHE A 447 -2.57 -15.58 4.50
N ASP A 448 -3.45 -14.64 4.81
CA ASP A 448 -4.89 -14.83 4.71
C ASP A 448 -5.44 -14.06 3.51
N ILE A 449 -5.70 -14.78 2.43
CA ILE A 449 -6.17 -14.26 1.14
C ILE A 449 -7.62 -14.70 0.94
N CYS A 450 -8.57 -13.85 1.34
CA CYS A 450 -9.98 -14.24 1.33
C CYS A 450 -10.90 -13.29 0.55
N ASN A 451 -11.92 -13.86 -0.10
CA ASN A 451 -13.02 -13.14 -0.74
C ASN A 451 -12.58 -12.14 -1.84
N ASN A 452 -11.41 -12.30 -2.45
CA ASN A 452 -10.97 -11.40 -3.51
C ASN A 452 -11.65 -11.75 -4.84
N THR A 453 -11.89 -10.74 -5.68
CA THR A 453 -12.46 -10.89 -7.02
C THR A 453 -11.45 -10.42 -8.06
N ILE A 454 -11.14 -11.27 -9.04
CA ILE A 454 -10.21 -10.96 -10.14
C ILE A 454 -10.97 -11.14 -11.45
N ASN A 455 -11.12 -10.07 -12.22
CA ASN A 455 -11.83 -10.05 -13.50
C ASN A 455 -10.87 -9.60 -14.60
N ASN A 456 -10.29 -10.56 -15.31
CA ASN A 456 -9.32 -10.29 -16.35
C ASN A 456 -9.91 -10.55 -17.73
N THR A 457 -9.68 -9.64 -18.66
CA THR A 457 -9.91 -9.84 -20.08
C THR A 457 -8.58 -9.85 -20.79
N LEU A 458 -8.27 -10.92 -21.49
CA LEU A 458 -6.94 -11.27 -21.95
C LEU A 458 -7.00 -11.51 -23.46
N THR A 459 -6.31 -10.69 -24.24
CA THR A 459 -6.22 -10.84 -25.70
C THR A 459 -4.79 -11.24 -26.07
N ASN A 460 -4.60 -12.41 -26.67
CA ASN A 460 -3.28 -12.96 -27.04
C ASN A 460 -2.30 -13.09 -25.86
N ALA A 461 -2.79 -13.48 -24.68
CA ALA A 461 -1.92 -13.76 -23.53
C ALA A 461 -1.24 -15.13 -23.66
N SER A 462 0.01 -15.27 -23.20
CA SER A 462 0.69 -16.59 -23.20
C SER A 462 0.55 -17.35 -21.87
N PHE A 463 0.35 -16.63 -20.76
CA PHE A 463 0.20 -17.17 -19.40
C PHE A 463 -0.90 -16.42 -18.66
N CYS A 464 -1.57 -17.08 -17.72
CA CYS A 464 -2.49 -16.41 -16.80
C CYS A 464 -2.39 -17.09 -15.44
N SER A 465 -2.05 -16.35 -14.38
CA SER A 465 -2.27 -16.83 -13.02
C SER A 465 -3.65 -16.36 -12.55
N GLY A 466 -4.11 -16.90 -11.42
CA GLY A 466 -5.33 -16.47 -10.75
C GLY A 466 -4.97 -15.69 -9.51
N ILE A 467 -4.65 -16.38 -8.43
CA ILE A 467 -4.40 -15.76 -7.12
C ILE A 467 -2.91 -15.54 -6.91
N LEU A 468 -2.11 -16.60 -7.06
CA LEU A 468 -0.68 -16.59 -6.80
C LEU A 468 0.11 -16.92 -8.05
N TYR A 469 1.16 -16.15 -8.26
CA TYR A 469 2.20 -16.44 -9.22
C TYR A 469 3.55 -16.49 -8.49
N ASN A 470 4.44 -17.37 -8.98
CA ASN A 470 5.84 -17.48 -8.56
C ASN A 470 6.08 -17.46 -7.03
N THR A 471 5.80 -18.58 -6.36
CA THR A 471 5.96 -18.74 -4.91
C THR A 471 7.10 -19.71 -4.60
N HIS A 472 8.21 -19.25 -4.02
CA HIS A 472 9.38 -20.09 -3.72
C HIS A 472 10.05 -19.74 -2.38
N ASN A 473 10.85 -20.67 -1.83
CA ASN A 473 11.57 -20.52 -0.56
C ASN A 473 10.70 -20.12 0.65
N LEU A 474 9.57 -20.81 0.85
CA LEU A 474 8.70 -20.60 2.01
C LEU A 474 9.08 -21.50 3.20
N GLN A 475 9.22 -20.95 4.40
CA GLN A 475 9.50 -21.74 5.60
C GLN A 475 8.53 -21.39 6.75
N ASP A 476 7.91 -22.38 7.39
CA ASP A 476 7.03 -22.14 8.54
C ASP A 476 5.87 -21.17 8.21
N CYS A 477 5.36 -21.20 6.96
CA CYS A 477 4.30 -20.31 6.49
C CYS A 477 2.91 -20.97 6.48
N SER A 478 1.88 -20.23 6.84
CA SER A 478 0.48 -20.61 6.60
C SER A 478 -0.08 -19.75 5.47
N LEU A 479 -0.60 -20.37 4.42
CA LEU A 479 -1.21 -19.71 3.28
C LEU A 479 -2.65 -20.19 3.14
N ASN A 480 -3.59 -19.31 3.50
CA ASN A 480 -5.03 -19.54 3.45
C ASN A 480 -5.63 -18.75 2.27
N CYS A 481 -5.96 -19.43 1.18
CA CYS A 481 -6.65 -18.85 0.03
C CYS A 481 -8.11 -19.29 0.03
N LEU A 482 -9.02 -18.47 0.57
CA LEU A 482 -10.42 -18.86 0.81
C LEU A 482 -11.42 -18.00 0.03
N ASN A 483 -12.44 -18.63 -0.55
CA ASN A 483 -13.60 -17.93 -1.14
C ASN A 483 -13.25 -16.89 -2.24
N ASN A 484 -12.12 -17.02 -2.93
CA ASN A 484 -11.76 -16.07 -3.99
C ASN A 484 -12.47 -16.42 -5.30
N ASN A 485 -12.82 -15.40 -6.09
CA ASN A 485 -13.45 -15.55 -7.39
C ASN A 485 -12.54 -14.99 -8.49
N VAL A 486 -12.12 -15.84 -9.42
CA VAL A 486 -11.25 -15.49 -10.53
C VAL A 486 -12.00 -15.73 -11.84
N THR A 487 -12.35 -14.67 -12.56
CA THR A 487 -12.91 -14.73 -13.90
C THR A 487 -11.87 -14.27 -14.91
N MET A 488 -11.56 -15.13 -15.88
CA MET A 488 -10.66 -14.84 -16.99
C MET A 488 -11.42 -15.00 -18.31
N ASN A 489 -11.55 -13.90 -19.06
CA ASN A 489 -12.05 -13.91 -20.44
C ASN A 489 -10.85 -13.93 -21.38
N ILE A 490 -10.60 -15.04 -22.07
CA ILE A 490 -9.39 -15.24 -22.87
C ILE A 490 -9.77 -15.31 -24.35
N PHE A 491 -9.20 -14.41 -25.14
CA PHE A 491 -9.38 -14.29 -26.58
C PHE A 491 -8.02 -14.48 -27.28
N GLY A 492 -7.88 -15.50 -28.13
CA GLY A 492 -6.70 -15.69 -29.00
C GLY A 492 -5.90 -16.97 -28.73
N THR A 493 -5.19 -17.43 -29.77
CA THR A 493 -4.82 -18.84 -29.98
C THR A 493 -3.55 -19.32 -29.25
N SER A 494 -3.07 -18.65 -28.20
CA SER A 494 -1.70 -18.89 -27.67
C SER A 494 -1.55 -18.98 -26.15
N ALA A 495 -2.62 -18.93 -25.36
CA ALA A 495 -2.47 -19.10 -23.92
C ALA A 495 -2.18 -20.58 -23.60
N SER A 496 -1.17 -20.82 -22.76
CA SER A 496 -0.68 -22.18 -22.50
C SER A 496 -1.12 -22.73 -21.14
N ASN A 497 -1.39 -21.85 -20.14
CA ASN A 497 -1.58 -22.26 -18.74
C ASN A 497 -2.44 -21.24 -17.96
N ALA A 498 -3.49 -21.72 -17.27
CA ALA A 498 -4.31 -20.95 -16.34
C ALA A 498 -4.61 -21.74 -15.04
N GLY A 499 -4.44 -21.12 -13.87
CA GLY A 499 -4.69 -21.77 -12.57
C GLY A 499 -4.75 -20.83 -11.37
N ILE A 500 -5.27 -21.30 -10.22
CA ILE A 500 -5.30 -20.53 -8.96
C ILE A 500 -3.88 -20.24 -8.47
N ILE A 501 -3.02 -21.26 -8.51
CA ILE A 501 -1.57 -21.13 -8.26
C ILE A 501 -0.84 -21.53 -9.53
N CYS A 502 -0.02 -20.62 -10.06
CA CYS A 502 0.83 -20.89 -11.21
C CYS A 502 2.30 -20.83 -10.82
N ILE A 503 3.04 -21.87 -11.22
CA ILE A 503 4.43 -22.12 -10.85
C ILE A 503 5.29 -22.02 -12.11
N GLN A 504 6.23 -21.08 -12.18
CA GLN A 504 7.06 -20.85 -13.38
C GLN A 504 8.52 -21.29 -13.16
N ASP A 505 9.01 -22.24 -13.96
CA ASP A 505 10.33 -22.85 -13.77
C ASP A 505 11.49 -22.15 -14.52
N ASN A 506 11.35 -20.87 -14.88
CA ASN A 506 12.29 -20.19 -15.79
C ASN A 506 13.49 -19.51 -15.10
N ILE A 507 13.65 -19.67 -13.80
CA ILE A 507 14.85 -19.23 -13.07
C ILE A 507 15.62 -20.49 -12.70
N VAL A 508 16.96 -20.42 -12.69
CA VAL A 508 17.91 -21.53 -12.50
C VAL A 508 17.82 -22.21 -11.10
N SER A 509 16.71 -22.01 -10.37
CA SER A 509 16.30 -22.74 -9.18
C SER A 509 14.82 -23.07 -9.28
N PRO A 510 14.41 -24.33 -9.04
CA PRO A 510 13.04 -24.76 -9.22
C PRO A 510 12.10 -23.96 -8.31
N THR A 511 10.97 -23.52 -8.85
CA THR A 511 10.05 -22.59 -8.18
C THR A 511 9.28 -23.18 -7.00
N PHE A 512 9.51 -24.44 -6.64
CA PHE A 512 9.11 -25.03 -5.36
C PHE A 512 10.33 -25.62 -4.63
N SER A 513 11.49 -24.97 -4.74
CA SER A 513 12.60 -25.27 -3.83
C SER A 513 12.25 -24.74 -2.44
N ALA A 514 12.44 -25.61 -1.45
CA ALA A 514 12.44 -25.26 -0.03
C ALA A 514 11.11 -24.73 0.54
N ILE A 515 9.96 -25.32 0.18
CA ILE A 515 8.74 -25.17 1.00
C ILE A 515 8.80 -26.14 2.18
N ASN A 516 9.18 -25.61 3.35
CA ASN A 516 9.38 -26.39 4.56
C ASN A 516 8.37 -25.98 5.63
N ASP A 517 7.68 -26.95 6.21
CA ASP A 517 6.76 -26.75 7.35
C ASP A 517 5.64 -25.73 7.07
N CYS A 518 5.13 -25.74 5.83
CA CYS A 518 4.09 -24.82 5.41
C CYS A 518 2.71 -25.48 5.35
N SER A 519 1.68 -24.75 5.80
CA SER A 519 0.27 -25.15 5.65
C SER A 519 -0.38 -24.36 4.52
N LEU A 520 -0.83 -25.05 3.47
CA LEU A 520 -1.53 -24.46 2.34
C LEU A 520 -2.99 -24.89 2.36
N ASN A 521 -3.90 -23.95 2.62
CA ASN A 521 -5.34 -24.17 2.62
C ASN A 521 -5.98 -23.38 1.47
N ILE A 522 -6.40 -24.07 0.41
CA ILE A 522 -7.06 -23.48 -0.74
C ILE A 522 -8.48 -24.01 -0.78
N SER A 523 -9.45 -23.22 -0.32
CA SER A 523 -10.81 -23.70 -0.17
C SER A 523 -11.88 -22.73 -0.68
N ASN A 524 -12.98 -23.28 -1.21
CA ASN A 524 -14.14 -22.52 -1.69
C ASN A 524 -13.84 -21.49 -2.80
N ASN A 525 -12.73 -21.61 -3.55
CA ASN A 525 -12.41 -20.67 -4.61
C ASN A 525 -13.17 -21.03 -5.89
N THR A 526 -13.57 -20.04 -6.67
CA THR A 526 -14.20 -20.22 -7.99
C THR A 526 -13.29 -19.66 -9.07
N ILE A 527 -12.95 -20.45 -10.08
CA ILE A 527 -12.33 -19.99 -11.33
C ILE A 527 -13.38 -20.10 -12.44
N THR A 528 -13.58 -19.04 -13.21
CA THR A 528 -14.40 -19.05 -14.42
C THR A 528 -13.53 -18.68 -15.61
N LEU A 529 -13.37 -19.61 -16.55
CA LEU A 529 -12.58 -19.43 -17.76
C LEU A 529 -13.52 -19.30 -18.97
N ASN A 530 -13.62 -18.11 -19.52
CA ASN A 530 -14.38 -17.89 -20.76
C ASN A 530 -13.39 -17.87 -21.92
N SER A 531 -13.18 -19.03 -22.54
CA SER A 531 -12.30 -19.16 -23.71
C SER A 531 -12.89 -20.00 -24.82
N THR A 532 -12.42 -19.72 -26.03
CA THR A 532 -12.67 -20.53 -27.23
C THR A 532 -11.60 -21.59 -27.48
N ASP A 533 -10.49 -21.59 -26.72
CA ASP A 533 -9.32 -22.45 -26.96
C ASP A 533 -9.18 -23.57 -25.90
N ASN A 534 -8.52 -24.66 -26.29
CA ASN A 534 -8.22 -25.80 -25.42
C ASN A 534 -7.05 -25.48 -24.49
N PHE A 535 -7.32 -25.22 -23.22
CA PHE A 535 -6.28 -24.95 -22.22
C PHE A 535 -5.99 -26.14 -21.31
N ASN A 536 -4.71 -26.29 -20.95
CA ASN A 536 -4.29 -27.08 -19.80
C ASN A 536 -4.63 -26.32 -18.52
N ASN A 537 -5.85 -26.51 -18.05
CA ASN A 537 -6.36 -25.84 -16.85
C ASN A 537 -6.24 -26.73 -15.63
N SER A 538 -5.65 -26.21 -14.58
CA SER A 538 -5.51 -26.91 -13.31
C SER A 538 -5.53 -25.93 -12.14
N ILE A 539 -5.92 -26.41 -10.97
CA ILE A 539 -5.80 -25.62 -9.72
C ILE A 539 -4.32 -25.24 -9.49
N PHE A 540 -3.42 -26.17 -9.83
CA PHE A 540 -1.96 -25.98 -9.90
C PHE A 540 -1.49 -26.12 -11.33
N SER A 541 -1.13 -25.01 -11.97
CA SER A 541 -0.52 -25.06 -13.30
C SER A 541 0.99 -24.98 -13.16
N VAL A 542 1.69 -25.95 -13.75
CA VAL A 542 3.15 -25.97 -13.79
C VAL A 542 3.59 -25.78 -15.23
N ASN A 543 4.51 -24.84 -15.46
CA ASN A 543 5.04 -24.62 -16.80
C ASN A 543 5.81 -25.87 -17.27
N SER A 544 5.60 -26.28 -18.52
CA SER A 544 5.97 -27.58 -19.10
C SER A 544 7.49 -27.80 -19.32
N GLY A 545 8.33 -27.19 -18.48
CA GLY A 545 9.79 -27.30 -18.50
C GLY A 545 10.36 -28.26 -17.45
N LEU A 546 9.57 -28.69 -16.46
CA LEU A 546 10.03 -29.68 -15.49
C LEU A 546 10.39 -30.97 -16.24
N SER A 547 11.66 -31.39 -16.16
CA SER A 547 12.00 -32.77 -16.46
C SER A 547 11.24 -33.66 -15.48
N GLU A 548 10.87 -34.87 -15.90
CA GLU A 548 10.24 -35.88 -15.02
C GLU A 548 11.03 -36.13 -13.72
N GLU A 549 12.29 -35.71 -13.67
CA GLU A 549 13.22 -35.85 -12.54
C GLU A 549 13.25 -34.67 -11.54
N THR A 550 12.45 -33.62 -11.72
CA THR A 550 12.44 -32.47 -10.78
C THR A 550 11.24 -32.58 -9.82
N PRO A 551 11.36 -33.25 -8.65
CA PRO A 551 10.22 -33.45 -7.77
C PRO A 551 9.75 -32.13 -7.15
N LEU A 552 8.43 -31.97 -7.02
CA LEU A 552 7.84 -30.92 -6.18
C LEU A 552 8.23 -31.17 -4.71
N TYR A 553 9.13 -30.34 -4.20
CA TYR A 553 9.75 -30.49 -2.87
C TYR A 553 8.90 -29.84 -1.77
N ILE A 554 7.82 -30.49 -1.33
CA ILE A 554 7.29 -30.28 0.04
C ILE A 554 7.97 -31.32 0.92
N THR A 555 9.08 -30.96 1.57
CA THR A 555 10.04 -31.95 2.06
C THR A 555 9.89 -32.34 3.54
N ASN A 556 9.08 -31.60 4.32
CA ASN A 556 9.00 -31.81 5.77
C ASN A 556 7.65 -32.37 6.25
N LYS A 557 7.69 -33.12 7.36
CA LYS A 557 6.56 -33.91 7.92
C LYS A 557 5.39 -33.07 8.43
N THR A 558 5.58 -31.76 8.65
CA THR A 558 4.54 -30.91 9.25
C THR A 558 3.77 -30.08 8.22
N SER A 559 4.24 -30.04 6.96
CA SER A 559 3.52 -29.36 5.90
C SER A 559 2.12 -29.97 5.71
N SER A 560 1.15 -29.17 5.27
CA SER A 560 -0.19 -29.66 4.96
C SER A 560 -0.72 -28.98 3.70
N LEU A 561 -1.50 -29.72 2.91
CA LEU A 561 -2.19 -29.20 1.75
C LEU A 561 -3.67 -29.59 1.85
N ILE A 562 -4.54 -28.60 1.97
CA ILE A 562 -6.00 -28.74 2.03
C ILE A 562 -6.59 -28.11 0.78
N LEU A 563 -7.34 -28.89 0.01
CA LEU A 563 -8.03 -28.47 -1.22
C LEU A 563 -9.51 -28.83 -1.13
N GLU A 564 -10.34 -27.92 -0.62
CA GLU A 564 -11.76 -28.20 -0.38
C GLU A 564 -12.68 -27.29 -1.19
N ASN A 565 -13.75 -27.83 -1.77
CA ASN A 565 -14.85 -27.03 -2.35
C ASN A 565 -14.47 -26.01 -3.44
N ASN A 566 -13.34 -26.18 -4.14
CA ASN A 566 -12.96 -25.28 -5.25
C ASN A 566 -13.78 -25.60 -6.51
N THR A 567 -14.14 -24.60 -7.32
CA THR A 567 -14.93 -24.79 -8.55
C THR A 567 -14.17 -24.24 -9.74
N VAL A 568 -14.12 -24.98 -10.86
CA VAL A 568 -13.55 -24.53 -12.14
C VAL A 568 -14.62 -24.61 -13.23
N ASN A 569 -15.05 -23.46 -13.74
CA ASN A 569 -16.11 -23.32 -14.74
C ASN A 569 -15.53 -22.95 -16.13
N GLY A 570 -16.24 -23.32 -17.20
CA GLY A 570 -15.97 -22.82 -18.56
C GLY A 570 -15.09 -23.69 -19.46
N LEU A 571 -14.92 -24.97 -19.13
CA LEU A 571 -14.24 -25.94 -19.98
C LEU A 571 -15.16 -26.41 -21.12
N ASN A 572 -15.12 -25.77 -22.28
CA ASN A 572 -15.79 -26.28 -23.48
C ASN A 572 -14.90 -27.31 -24.17
N LEU A 573 -15.33 -28.58 -24.16
CA LEU A 573 -14.82 -29.68 -25.02
C LEU A 573 -13.28 -29.79 -25.11
N CYS A 574 -12.59 -29.95 -23.97
CA CYS A 574 -11.23 -30.48 -24.03
C CYS A 574 -11.28 -31.88 -24.65
N ASP A 575 -10.60 -32.08 -25.78
CA ASP A 575 -10.34 -33.41 -26.33
C ASP A 575 -9.55 -34.19 -25.25
N TYR A 576 -10.20 -35.18 -24.63
CA TYR A 576 -9.70 -35.92 -23.44
C TYR A 576 -8.38 -36.67 -23.67
N THR A 577 -7.87 -36.65 -24.91
CA THR A 577 -6.63 -37.30 -25.36
C THR A 577 -5.34 -36.67 -24.82
N TYR A 578 -5.38 -35.48 -24.20
CA TYR A 578 -4.18 -34.72 -23.82
C TYR A 578 -4.04 -34.36 -22.33
N ILE A 579 -4.82 -34.96 -21.42
CA ILE A 579 -4.49 -34.89 -19.98
C ILE A 579 -3.34 -35.87 -19.73
N SER A 580 -2.13 -35.48 -20.12
CA SER A 580 -0.99 -36.41 -20.12
C SER A 580 -0.31 -36.57 -18.77
N ASN A 581 -0.45 -35.62 -17.82
CA ASN A 581 0.31 -35.68 -16.57
C ASN A 581 -0.42 -35.03 -15.39
N ILE A 582 -1.11 -35.84 -14.58
CA ILE A 582 -1.33 -35.49 -13.17
C ILE A 582 -0.10 -36.04 -12.42
N TYR A 583 0.83 -35.14 -12.07
CA TYR A 583 2.05 -35.51 -11.38
C TYR A 583 1.77 -35.76 -9.88
N PHE A 584 2.01 -36.99 -9.43
CA PHE A 584 2.20 -37.32 -8.03
C PHE A 584 3.69 -37.63 -7.83
N PRO A 585 4.44 -36.85 -7.04
CA PRO A 585 5.85 -37.14 -6.74
C PRO A 585 6.01 -38.58 -6.23
N GLU A 586 7.04 -39.32 -6.67
CA GLU A 586 7.32 -40.70 -6.21
C GLU A 586 7.57 -40.78 -4.68
N SER A 587 7.92 -39.64 -4.06
CA SER A 587 8.11 -39.46 -2.62
C SER A 587 6.88 -38.96 -1.85
N PHE A 588 5.67 -39.03 -2.43
CA PHE A 588 4.43 -38.70 -1.73
C PHE A 588 4.19 -39.66 -0.54
N ARG A 589 4.44 -39.20 0.68
CA ARG A 589 4.00 -39.86 1.92
C ARG A 589 2.63 -39.30 2.33
N PRO A 590 1.79 -40.05 3.06
CA PRO A 590 0.36 -39.81 3.06
C PRO A 590 0.03 -38.49 3.77
N TYR A 591 -0.26 -37.45 2.99
CA TYR A 591 -1.13 -36.38 3.42
C TYR A 591 -2.55 -36.94 3.52
N ILE A 592 -3.30 -36.53 4.55
CA ILE A 592 -4.73 -36.80 4.61
C ILE A 592 -5.40 -35.89 3.57
N PHE A 593 -5.66 -36.42 2.39
CA PHE A 593 -6.51 -35.76 1.41
C PHE A 593 -7.97 -35.93 1.87
N VAL A 594 -8.48 -34.93 2.60
CA VAL A 594 -9.91 -34.88 2.98
C VAL A 594 -10.66 -34.22 1.84
N ILE A 595 -11.41 -35.03 1.06
CA ILE A 595 -12.47 -34.51 0.19
C ILE A 595 -13.77 -34.71 0.97
N ASP A 596 -14.25 -33.69 1.67
CA ASP A 596 -15.56 -33.71 2.32
C ASP A 596 -16.49 -32.67 1.67
N GLY A 597 -17.66 -33.11 1.20
CA GLY A 597 -18.60 -32.25 0.48
C GLY A 597 -19.62 -33.02 -0.36
N LYS A 598 -20.81 -33.24 0.22
CA LYS A 598 -21.92 -33.96 -0.43
C LYS A 598 -22.56 -33.18 -1.59
N ALA A 599 -22.65 -33.92 -2.71
CA ALA A 599 -23.70 -33.94 -3.74
C ALA A 599 -23.95 -32.67 -4.58
N GLY A 600 -23.20 -32.56 -5.68
CA GLY A 600 -23.54 -31.66 -6.79
C GLY A 600 -22.42 -31.37 -7.79
N SER A 601 -21.84 -32.41 -8.40
CA SER A 601 -21.01 -32.36 -9.65
C SER A 601 -19.60 -31.74 -9.59
N ASN A 602 -18.64 -32.61 -9.98
CA ASN A 602 -17.36 -32.35 -10.67
C ASN A 602 -16.16 -31.83 -9.87
N TYR A 603 -15.48 -32.75 -9.18
CA TYR A 603 -14.04 -32.66 -8.91
C TYR A 603 -13.30 -33.68 -9.76
N TRP A 604 -12.13 -33.31 -10.29
CA TRP A 604 -11.25 -34.22 -11.00
C TRP A 604 -10.49 -35.13 -10.02
N PHE A 605 -11.25 -36.03 -9.40
CA PHE A 605 -11.00 -37.46 -9.42
C PHE A 605 -12.31 -38.09 -9.87
N LEU A 606 -12.27 -38.90 -10.93
CA LEU A 606 -13.43 -39.48 -11.58
C LEU A 606 -14.43 -40.12 -10.57
N SER A 607 -15.51 -39.42 -10.24
CA SER A 607 -16.70 -40.05 -9.69
C SER A 607 -17.56 -40.50 -10.86
N ILE A 608 -17.43 -41.78 -11.23
CA ILE A 608 -18.45 -42.43 -12.06
C ILE A 608 -19.63 -42.74 -11.13
N THR A 609 -20.71 -41.96 -11.26
CA THR A 609 -22.03 -42.42 -10.79
C THR A 609 -22.62 -43.31 -11.87
N THR A 610 -22.29 -44.60 -11.80
CA THR A 610 -23.14 -45.63 -12.40
C THR A 610 -23.86 -46.34 -11.26
N ASP A 611 -25.18 -46.32 -11.29
CA ASP A 611 -26.02 -47.23 -10.51
C ASP A 611 -25.58 -48.66 -10.83
N ILE A 612 -24.81 -49.28 -9.92
CA ILE A 612 -24.56 -50.71 -9.94
C ILE A 612 -25.53 -51.33 -8.93
N SER A 613 -26.73 -51.61 -9.39
CA SER A 613 -27.54 -52.68 -8.83
C SER A 613 -26.81 -53.99 -9.07
N ASP A 614 -26.00 -54.42 -8.11
CA ASP A 614 -25.94 -55.79 -7.59
C ASP A 614 -24.67 -56.01 -6.77
N GLY A 615 -24.84 -56.75 -5.67
CA GLY A 615 -23.93 -56.77 -4.54
C GLY A 615 -22.51 -57.23 -4.83
N PHE A 616 -21.56 -56.55 -4.18
CA PHE A 616 -20.18 -57.00 -4.05
C PHE A 616 -19.89 -57.34 -2.57
N ILE A 617 -19.47 -58.58 -2.33
CA ILE A 617 -18.84 -59.03 -1.07
C ILE A 617 -17.37 -59.27 -1.40
N ILE A 618 -16.47 -58.57 -0.72
CA ILE A 618 -15.03 -58.86 -0.74
C ILE A 618 -14.72 -59.64 0.53
N THR A 619 -14.37 -60.92 0.39
CA THR A 619 -13.69 -61.68 1.44
C THR A 619 -12.25 -61.94 0.98
N THR A 620 -11.30 -61.45 1.76
CA THR A 620 -9.87 -61.60 1.57
C THR A 620 -9.39 -63.00 1.93
N LEU A 621 -8.65 -63.65 1.03
CA LEU A 621 -7.47 -64.52 1.28
C LEU A 621 -7.13 -65.33 0.00
N ASP A 622 -6.32 -64.78 -0.92
CA ASP A 622 -5.41 -65.54 -1.82
C ASP A 622 -4.47 -64.57 -2.61
N PRO A 623 -3.18 -64.86 -2.87
CA PRO A 623 -2.23 -63.90 -3.45
C PRO A 623 -2.11 -63.95 -4.98
N ASN A 624 -3.09 -64.50 -5.71
CA ASN A 624 -3.09 -64.51 -7.18
C ASN A 624 -4.22 -63.64 -7.74
N ILE A 625 -3.93 -62.35 -7.97
CA ILE A 625 -4.84 -61.44 -8.66
C ILE A 625 -4.71 -61.67 -10.17
N GLN A 626 -5.65 -62.42 -10.75
CA GLN A 626 -5.97 -62.30 -12.17
C GLN A 626 -7.02 -61.19 -12.35
N ILE A 627 -6.65 -60.18 -13.14
CA ILE A 627 -7.55 -59.11 -13.58
C ILE A 627 -8.40 -59.68 -14.72
N ILE A 628 -9.72 -59.77 -14.52
CA ILE A 628 -10.64 -60.05 -15.63
C ILE A 628 -10.82 -58.74 -16.41
N GLU A 629 -10.42 -58.78 -17.67
CA GLU A 629 -10.46 -57.67 -18.61
C GLU A 629 -11.91 -57.27 -18.93
N ASN A 630 -12.23 -56.00 -18.68
CA ASN A 630 -13.27 -55.32 -19.46
C ASN A 630 -12.68 -54.03 -20.05
N ASN A 631 -12.97 -53.83 -21.33
CA ASN A 631 -12.43 -52.77 -22.18
C ASN A 631 -13.38 -51.59 -22.13
N ASN A 632 -12.96 -50.44 -21.56
CA ASN A 632 -13.31 -49.12 -22.10
C ASN A 632 -12.68 -47.92 -21.38
N ASP A 633 -11.87 -48.11 -20.33
CA ASP A 633 -11.24 -46.94 -19.69
C ASP A 633 -9.72 -47.09 -19.55
N ILE A 634 -9.02 -46.71 -20.63
CA ILE A 634 -7.55 -46.72 -20.73
C ILE A 634 -6.94 -45.76 -19.70
N LEU A 635 -7.60 -44.63 -19.44
CA LEU A 635 -7.13 -43.61 -18.50
C LEU A 635 -7.22 -44.11 -17.06
N LEU A 636 -8.34 -44.73 -16.68
CA LEU A 636 -8.52 -45.31 -15.35
C LEU A 636 -7.52 -46.45 -15.08
N LYS A 637 -7.24 -47.28 -16.11
CA LYS A 637 -6.22 -48.33 -16.04
C LYS A 637 -4.82 -47.75 -15.77
N GLU A 638 -4.49 -46.65 -16.43
CA GLU A 638 -3.17 -46.05 -16.30
C GLU A 638 -2.99 -45.30 -14.96
N ILE A 639 -4.03 -44.59 -14.49
CA ILE A 639 -4.05 -43.98 -13.15
C ILE A 639 -3.88 -45.04 -12.07
N PHE A 640 -4.70 -46.11 -12.11
CA PHE A 640 -4.65 -47.17 -11.10
C PHE A 640 -3.30 -47.91 -11.11
N LYS A 641 -2.77 -48.21 -12.31
CA LYS A 641 -1.47 -48.87 -12.46
C LYS A 641 -0.32 -48.03 -11.91
N ARG A 642 -0.33 -46.71 -12.13
CA ARG A 642 0.67 -45.78 -11.58
C ARG A 642 0.54 -45.61 -10.07
N SER A 643 -0.67 -45.47 -9.54
CA SER A 643 -0.89 -45.40 -8.08
C SER A 643 -0.43 -46.68 -7.36
N VAL A 644 -0.73 -47.86 -7.94
CA VAL A 644 -0.26 -49.15 -7.38
C VAL A 644 1.26 -49.31 -7.53
N GLY A 645 1.87 -48.79 -8.60
CA GLY A 645 3.32 -48.73 -8.78
C GLY A 645 4.00 -47.93 -7.67
N ALA A 646 3.54 -46.70 -7.44
CA ALA A 646 4.06 -45.82 -6.39
C ALA A 646 3.92 -46.44 -4.99
N ILE A 647 2.80 -47.12 -4.70
CA ILE A 647 2.59 -47.83 -3.42
C ILE A 647 3.57 -49.01 -3.26
N LYS A 648 3.88 -49.73 -4.34
CA LYS A 648 4.79 -50.90 -4.31
C LYS A 648 6.26 -50.51 -4.18
N GLU A 649 6.66 -49.35 -4.71
CA GLU A 649 8.04 -48.86 -4.62
C GLU A 649 8.38 -48.30 -3.22
N GLN A 650 7.38 -47.89 -2.44
CA GLN A 650 7.56 -47.50 -1.04
C GLN A 650 7.70 -48.73 -0.13
N SER A 651 8.93 -49.20 0.07
CA SER A 651 9.25 -50.50 0.66
C SER A 651 8.98 -50.64 2.17
N TYR A 652 8.46 -49.62 2.87
CA TYR A 652 8.20 -49.69 4.32
C TYR A 652 7.04 -48.78 4.75
N PHE A 653 5.90 -49.38 5.09
CA PHE A 653 4.86 -48.77 5.93
C PHE A 653 5.02 -49.27 7.37
N PRO A 654 5.20 -48.39 8.38
CA PRO A 654 4.73 -48.70 9.72
C PRO A 654 3.20 -48.54 9.72
N VAL A 655 2.48 -49.63 9.96
CA VAL A 655 1.03 -49.58 10.24
C VAL A 655 0.86 -48.96 11.62
N TYR A 656 0.29 -47.76 11.70
CA TYR A 656 -0.14 -47.16 12.96
C TYR A 656 -1.58 -47.61 13.26
N GLU A 657 -1.81 -48.13 14.47
CA GLU A 657 -3.14 -48.44 14.98
C GLU A 657 -3.98 -47.15 15.10
N LEU A 658 -5.00 -47.03 14.25
CA LEU A 658 -6.06 -46.03 14.39
C LEU A 658 -6.86 -46.29 15.67
N TYR A 659 -6.77 -45.37 16.63
CA TYR A 659 -7.58 -45.36 17.84
C TYR A 659 -9.07 -45.20 17.50
N ASN A 660 -9.87 -46.18 17.95
CA ASN A 660 -11.32 -46.24 18.12
C ASN A 660 -12.15 -45.01 17.70
N ASN A 661 -12.81 -45.11 16.53
CA ASN A 661 -14.13 -44.51 16.31
C ASN A 661 -15.15 -45.62 16.04
N LYS A 662 -16.11 -45.74 16.96
CA LYS A 662 -17.12 -46.78 17.02
C LYS A 662 -18.27 -46.42 16.07
N ILE A 663 -18.29 -47.00 14.86
CA ILE A 663 -19.47 -46.96 13.98
C ILE A 663 -20.32 -48.19 14.29
N ILE A 664 -21.49 -47.99 14.89
CA ILE A 664 -22.52 -49.02 15.05
C ILE A 664 -23.29 -49.13 13.74
N ALA A 665 -23.07 -50.20 12.98
CA ALA A 665 -23.93 -50.60 11.88
C ALA A 665 -24.80 -51.78 12.32
N THR A 666 -26.11 -51.56 12.44
CA THR A 666 -27.09 -52.63 12.65
C THR A 666 -27.40 -53.26 11.29
N LYS A 667 -27.15 -54.56 11.12
CA LYS A 667 -27.67 -55.34 10.00
C LYS A 667 -28.21 -56.68 10.50
N THR A 668 -29.50 -56.91 10.27
CA THR A 668 -30.22 -58.13 10.62
C THR A 668 -29.61 -59.34 9.90
N LEU A 669 -29.08 -60.30 10.67
CA LEU A 669 -28.62 -61.60 10.16
C LEU A 669 -29.81 -62.51 9.86
N LYS A 670 -29.90 -63.05 8.63
CA LYS A 670 -30.63 -64.29 8.35
C LYS A 670 -29.62 -65.43 8.24
N ILE A 671 -29.52 -66.24 9.29
CA ILE A 671 -28.68 -67.45 9.32
C ILE A 671 -29.46 -68.60 8.66
N LYS A 672 -28.86 -69.26 7.66
CA LYS A 672 -29.19 -70.65 7.31
C LYS A 672 -28.16 -71.55 8.00
N PRO A 673 -28.55 -72.51 8.85
CA PRO A 673 -27.59 -73.42 9.47
C PRO A 673 -27.18 -74.51 8.47
N ARG A 674 -25.88 -74.73 8.30
CA ARG A 674 -25.33 -76.03 7.85
C ARG A 674 -24.57 -76.63 9.02
N VAL A 675 -25.07 -77.77 9.48
CA VAL A 675 -24.47 -78.62 10.51
C VAL A 675 -23.27 -79.34 9.89
N TYR A 676 -22.11 -79.27 10.54
CA TYR A 676 -21.05 -80.25 10.37
C TYR A 676 -21.05 -81.16 11.61
N VAL A 677 -21.21 -82.45 11.35
CA VAL A 677 -21.05 -83.52 12.36
C VAL A 677 -19.56 -83.83 12.45
N CYS A 678 -18.99 -83.72 13.65
CA CYS A 678 -17.69 -84.30 13.97
C CYS A 678 -17.80 -85.83 13.94
N ASN A 679 -16.83 -86.50 13.30
CA ASN A 679 -16.45 -87.84 13.68
C ASN A 679 -15.01 -87.80 14.21
N GLU A 680 -14.87 -88.22 15.46
CA GLU A 680 -13.63 -88.55 16.13
C GLU A 680 -13.11 -89.90 15.61
N GLU A 681 -11.81 -89.98 15.33
CA GLU A 681 -10.82 -90.80 16.06
C GLU A 681 -9.41 -90.25 15.80
#